data_AF-A0A7V4E3J1-F1
#
_entry.id   AF-A0A7V4E3J1-F1
#
_cell.length_a   1.000
_cell.length_b   1.000
_cell.length_c   1.000
_cell.angle_alpha   90.00
_cell.angle_beta   90.00
_cell.angle_gamma   90.00
#
_symmetry.space_group_name_H-M   'P 1'
#
loop_
_entity.id
_entity.type
_entity.pdbx_description
1 polymer ?
#
loop_
_entity_poly.entity_id
_entity_poly.type
_entity_poly.pdbx_seq_one_letter_code
_entity_poly.pdbx_strand_id
1 'polypeptide(L)'
;KTYIFLLDQLKRRGFLGFNYKKEIDKIKKEIKKRQKEIPKVTIPLDDNFYYLIASFLIGDNYFKKAFSRLKKEEVEILLGELPYLFSDEESEADEYLRGDILKEYNLFYDTTKKITLETLLVILRKIDFKEIYRANFAYLLGIEKILREIKNFNWEKNFEELEIAGISVAFGGKGNNFYKKDYRIIIDFGGDDLYQVKNRGIILENFSTLIIDLAGNDYYRNENSLFTLGSGLCGSGFLFDFKGDDIYLGGDFSLGSGVLGLGFLFDFEGNDYYSGKTFACGSGFFGLGLLFDFSGNDHYRIFNFGQGFGSTFGLGLLFDLEGNDCYYAGGKYLHIPLLPEDYRSFAQGFAIGFRPEVSGGIGFLCDLAGNDFYNGDIFCQGCSYWYSLGMLYDEDGNDKYYATEYAQGAGIHLAIGSLVDKAGNDFYYSRLGPSQGEGHDLAIGILIDEDGDDFYYSSGGQGIGLNNSFGLLLDKNGNDLYFNKEEKFGQGFANQARGFGGIGIFIDLKGNDLYGEKGMGKDRSTWMGGIYAYGIDELKEKEEKPEKKDTLKENLEKMTVGEVFKYASKWEVGSAKEIVREARKELIRRKEEAINYILKEKLATKNSLELRAIEEIACSLPTLIKSHLIDSINSNNHQTRANIIYLLGKIKAKEAVPLLIKALKDKRNKPRWILNAFSEIGDTSVFWEVVKYLNIADEPTRIYACYTLGKLKDKRGINYLISKLNDPIFTVRQSAEIALSEIGVSALASLIENLKQTKKEGLKASLLRTINRIIPQLDTLKNLSERVEVKNLLLSYLDNENLVFKSLAIDGLSLFNEKEIKEILKKKIPFEKEPLILRKLKEVVREL
;
A
#
# COMPACT_ATOMS: atom_id res chain seq x y z
N LYS A 1 -14.71 -23.27 9.65
CA LYS A 1 -15.51 -22.10 10.14
C LYS A 1 -15.25 -20.85 9.29
N THR A 2 -13.98 -20.61 8.93
CA THR A 2 -13.45 -19.55 8.05
C THR A 2 -14.37 -19.17 6.88
N TYR A 3 -14.82 -20.15 6.07
CA TYR A 3 -15.75 -19.92 4.95
C TYR A 3 -17.03 -19.14 5.32
N ILE A 4 -17.60 -19.36 6.52
CA ILE A 4 -18.80 -18.64 7.00
C ILE A 4 -18.45 -17.20 7.43
N PHE A 5 -17.29 -17.00 8.07
CA PHE A 5 -16.81 -15.68 8.47
C PHE A 5 -16.63 -14.76 7.26
N LEU A 6 -15.97 -15.27 6.21
CA LEU A 6 -15.72 -14.55 4.96
C LEU A 6 -17.02 -14.14 4.25
N LEU A 7 -18.01 -15.03 4.22
CA LEU A 7 -19.33 -14.71 3.66
C LEU A 7 -20.10 -13.66 4.47
N ASP A 8 -19.88 -13.55 5.78
CA ASP A 8 -20.47 -12.45 6.57
C ASP A 8 -19.81 -11.10 6.24
N GLN A 9 -18.51 -11.07 5.95
CA GLN A 9 -17.84 -9.85 5.45
C GLN A 9 -18.39 -9.40 4.09
N LEU A 10 -18.56 -10.32 3.14
CA LEU A 10 -19.16 -10.02 1.83
C LEU A 10 -20.62 -9.55 1.94
N LYS A 11 -21.39 -10.12 2.89
CA LYS A 11 -22.74 -9.67 3.22
C LYS A 11 -22.78 -8.26 3.81
N ARG A 12 -21.88 -7.93 4.76
CA ARG A 12 -21.79 -6.58 5.36
C ARG A 12 -21.49 -5.49 4.32
N ARG A 13 -20.72 -5.83 3.28
CA ARG A 13 -20.44 -4.93 2.13
C ARG A 13 -21.60 -4.81 1.13
N GLY A 14 -22.79 -5.37 1.41
CA GLY A 14 -24.00 -5.18 0.61
C GLY A 14 -24.14 -6.08 -0.63
N PHE A 15 -23.14 -6.92 -0.92
CA PHE A 15 -23.16 -7.80 -2.11
C PHE A 15 -24.14 -8.97 -1.97
N LEU A 16 -24.51 -9.36 -0.74
CA LEU A 16 -25.29 -10.58 -0.48
C LEU A 16 -26.45 -10.36 0.49
N GLY A 17 -27.67 -10.30 -0.03
CA GLY A 17 -28.92 -10.43 0.74
C GLY A 17 -29.19 -11.88 1.21
N PHE A 18 -28.21 -12.53 1.85
CA PHE A 18 -28.20 -13.98 2.09
C PHE A 18 -28.35 -14.32 3.59
N ASN A 19 -29.23 -15.28 3.90
CA ASN A 19 -29.37 -15.85 5.25
C ASN A 19 -28.74 -17.26 5.25
N TYR A 20 -27.43 -17.31 5.49
CA TYR A 20 -26.64 -18.53 5.39
C TYR A 20 -27.18 -19.67 6.26
N LYS A 21 -27.67 -19.39 7.48
CA LYS A 21 -28.21 -20.43 8.38
C LYS A 21 -29.43 -21.13 7.76
N LYS A 22 -30.38 -20.36 7.24
CA LYS A 22 -31.59 -20.89 6.58
C LYS A 22 -31.25 -21.67 5.30
N GLU A 23 -30.25 -21.22 4.55
CA GLU A 23 -29.80 -21.88 3.31
C GLU A 23 -29.03 -23.17 3.61
N ILE A 24 -28.14 -23.17 4.60
CA ILE A 24 -27.47 -24.39 5.10
C ILE A 24 -28.50 -25.42 5.58
N ASP A 25 -29.52 -25.02 6.35
CA ASP A 25 -30.57 -25.93 6.81
C ASP A 25 -31.43 -26.49 5.65
N LYS A 26 -31.60 -25.72 4.56
CA LYS A 26 -32.26 -26.18 3.33
C LYS A 26 -31.38 -27.18 2.58
N ILE A 27 -30.10 -26.87 2.36
CA ILE A 27 -29.13 -27.75 1.69
C ILE A 27 -29.00 -29.06 2.47
N LYS A 28 -28.88 -29.04 3.80
CA LYS A 28 -28.87 -30.25 4.65
C LYS A 28 -30.10 -31.14 4.44
N LYS A 29 -31.30 -30.57 4.22
CA LYS A 29 -32.53 -31.33 3.92
C LYS A 29 -32.51 -31.90 2.50
N GLU A 30 -32.00 -31.16 1.53
CA GLU A 30 -31.84 -31.62 0.14
C GLU A 30 -30.85 -32.79 0.06
N ILE A 31 -29.69 -32.70 0.72
CA ILE A 31 -28.70 -33.78 0.82
C ILE A 31 -29.32 -35.02 1.47
N LYS A 32 -29.96 -34.90 2.65
CA LYS A 32 -30.63 -36.02 3.34
C LYS A 32 -31.75 -36.67 2.52
N LYS A 33 -32.39 -35.93 1.61
CA LYS A 33 -33.35 -36.50 0.66
C LYS A 33 -32.59 -37.29 -0.42
N ARG A 34 -31.64 -36.64 -1.09
CA ARG A 34 -30.87 -37.21 -2.22
C ARG A 34 -30.08 -38.45 -1.82
N GLN A 35 -29.54 -38.49 -0.60
CA GLN A 35 -28.86 -39.63 0.00
C GLN A 35 -29.69 -40.93 -0.10
N LYS A 36 -31.01 -40.85 0.10
CA LYS A 36 -31.92 -42.02 0.06
C LYS A 36 -32.22 -42.50 -1.35
N GLU A 37 -31.87 -41.71 -2.37
CA GLU A 37 -32.09 -42.00 -3.78
C GLU A 37 -30.83 -42.61 -4.45
N ILE A 38 -29.69 -42.65 -3.76
CA ILE A 38 -28.44 -43.20 -4.28
C ILE A 38 -28.46 -44.74 -4.13
N PRO A 39 -28.22 -45.50 -5.22
CA PRO A 39 -28.08 -46.95 -5.14
C PRO A 39 -26.93 -47.35 -4.21
N LYS A 40 -27.16 -48.31 -3.31
CA LYS A 40 -26.07 -48.91 -2.53
C LYS A 40 -25.23 -49.81 -3.44
N VAL A 41 -23.91 -49.76 -3.26
CA VAL A 41 -22.94 -50.63 -3.95
C VAL A 41 -22.72 -51.94 -3.19
N THR A 42 -21.99 -52.87 -3.82
CA THR A 42 -21.63 -54.18 -3.25
C THR A 42 -20.73 -54.11 -2.02
N ILE A 43 -19.96 -53.03 -1.87
CA ILE A 43 -19.10 -52.79 -0.70
C ILE A 43 -19.92 -52.08 0.40
N PRO A 44 -19.85 -52.52 1.67
CA PRO A 44 -20.62 -51.93 2.76
C PRO A 44 -20.03 -50.57 3.20
N LEU A 45 -20.33 -49.53 2.42
CA LEU A 45 -20.05 -48.14 2.80
C LEU A 45 -21.10 -47.62 3.79
N ASP A 46 -20.69 -46.70 4.66
CA ASP A 46 -21.57 -46.15 5.70
C ASP A 46 -22.51 -45.03 5.17
N ASP A 47 -23.45 -44.61 6.03
CA ASP A 47 -24.37 -43.52 5.70
C ASP A 47 -23.69 -42.12 5.70
N ASN A 48 -22.42 -41.99 6.09
CA ASN A 48 -21.65 -40.75 5.91
C ASN A 48 -21.14 -40.65 4.48
N PHE A 49 -20.65 -41.75 3.90
CA PHE A 49 -20.20 -41.80 2.52
C PHE A 49 -21.33 -41.52 1.52
N TYR A 50 -22.51 -42.14 1.70
CA TYR A 50 -23.68 -41.80 0.86
C TYR A 50 -24.15 -40.35 1.03
N TYR A 51 -23.90 -39.74 2.20
CA TYR A 51 -24.19 -38.32 2.43
C TYR A 51 -23.16 -37.42 1.71
N LEU A 52 -21.88 -37.80 1.65
CA LEU A 52 -20.84 -37.14 0.86
C LEU A 52 -21.17 -37.16 -0.63
N ILE A 53 -21.47 -38.32 -1.21
CA ILE A 53 -21.89 -38.44 -2.63
C ILE A 53 -23.14 -37.59 -2.91
N ALA A 54 -24.15 -37.62 -2.02
CA ALA A 54 -25.33 -36.79 -2.15
C ALA A 54 -25.00 -35.29 -2.09
N SER A 55 -24.03 -34.88 -1.28
CA SER A 55 -23.61 -33.48 -1.17
C SER A 55 -22.90 -33.01 -2.42
N PHE A 56 -22.06 -33.86 -3.04
CA PHE A 56 -21.38 -33.55 -4.30
C PHE A 56 -22.37 -33.39 -5.45
N LEU A 57 -23.33 -34.30 -5.60
CA LEU A 57 -24.39 -34.19 -6.61
C LEU A 57 -25.28 -32.95 -6.40
N ILE A 58 -25.51 -32.52 -5.16
CA ILE A 58 -26.24 -31.27 -4.87
C ILE A 58 -25.37 -30.04 -5.21
N GLY A 59 -24.08 -30.08 -4.91
CA GLY A 59 -23.12 -29.04 -5.29
C GLY A 59 -23.06 -28.80 -6.79
N ASP A 60 -22.95 -29.87 -7.58
CA ASP A 60 -22.95 -29.81 -9.06
C ASP A 60 -24.20 -29.14 -9.60
N ASN A 61 -25.36 -29.44 -9.01
CA ASN A 61 -26.64 -28.85 -9.41
C ASN A 61 -26.74 -27.35 -9.07
N TYR A 62 -25.94 -26.85 -8.12
CA TYR A 62 -25.82 -25.44 -7.83
C TYR A 62 -24.81 -24.76 -8.77
N PHE A 63 -23.63 -25.35 -9.01
CA PHE A 63 -22.68 -24.82 -10.00
C PHE A 63 -23.25 -24.77 -11.43
N LYS A 64 -23.98 -25.82 -11.87
CA LYS A 64 -24.70 -25.83 -13.16
C LYS A 64 -25.70 -24.67 -13.29
N LYS A 65 -26.30 -24.19 -12.19
CA LYS A 65 -27.16 -23.00 -12.17
C LYS A 65 -26.37 -21.71 -12.17
N ALA A 66 -25.23 -21.65 -11.47
CA ALA A 66 -24.36 -20.48 -11.44
C ALA A 66 -23.96 -20.02 -12.84
N PHE A 67 -23.60 -20.97 -13.71
CA PHE A 67 -23.14 -20.69 -15.08
C PHE A 67 -24.24 -20.76 -16.14
N SER A 68 -25.50 -21.05 -15.78
CA SER A 68 -26.57 -21.35 -16.77
C SER A 68 -27.00 -20.17 -17.66
N ARG A 69 -26.45 -18.98 -17.45
CA ARG A 69 -26.69 -17.77 -18.28
C ARG A 69 -25.56 -17.50 -19.28
N LEU A 70 -24.46 -18.26 -19.22
CA LEU A 70 -23.36 -18.18 -20.18
C LEU A 70 -23.70 -18.99 -21.42
N LYS A 71 -23.30 -18.46 -22.59
CA LYS A 71 -23.25 -19.26 -23.82
C LYS A 71 -21.99 -20.12 -23.86
N LYS A 72 -21.94 -21.13 -24.75
CA LYS A 72 -20.77 -22.00 -24.91
C LYS A 72 -19.51 -21.19 -25.25
N GLU A 73 -19.64 -20.23 -26.16
CA GLU A 73 -18.54 -19.37 -26.59
C GLU A 73 -18.04 -18.46 -25.47
N GLU A 74 -18.93 -18.08 -24.55
CA GLU A 74 -18.59 -17.24 -23.38
C GLU A 74 -17.90 -18.04 -22.29
N VAL A 75 -18.22 -19.34 -22.15
CA VAL A 75 -17.47 -20.29 -21.32
C VAL A 75 -16.06 -20.54 -21.90
N GLU A 76 -15.95 -20.73 -23.21
CA GLU A 76 -14.67 -20.94 -23.90
C GLU A 76 -13.74 -19.72 -23.74
N ILE A 77 -14.27 -18.49 -23.89
CA ILE A 77 -13.55 -17.24 -23.59
C ILE A 77 -13.11 -17.19 -22.11
N LEU A 78 -14.02 -17.49 -21.18
CA LEU A 78 -13.75 -17.41 -19.74
C LEU A 78 -12.56 -18.31 -19.33
N LEU A 79 -12.53 -19.53 -19.86
CA LEU A 79 -11.49 -20.53 -19.57
C LEU A 79 -10.15 -20.20 -20.22
N GLY A 80 -10.15 -19.66 -21.45
CA GLY A 80 -8.92 -19.29 -22.15
C GLY A 80 -8.26 -18.02 -21.61
N GLU A 81 -9.05 -17.03 -21.20
CA GLU A 81 -8.54 -15.69 -20.86
C GLU A 81 -8.26 -15.47 -19.37
N LEU A 82 -9.04 -16.05 -18.43
CA LEU A 82 -8.83 -15.80 -16.99
C LEU A 82 -7.42 -16.15 -16.50
N PRO A 83 -6.83 -17.30 -16.87
CA PRO A 83 -5.51 -17.69 -16.37
C PRO A 83 -4.40 -16.89 -17.08
N TYR A 84 -4.65 -16.42 -18.31
CA TYR A 84 -3.72 -15.57 -19.04
C TYR A 84 -3.54 -14.18 -18.40
N LEU A 85 -4.50 -13.68 -17.61
CA LEU A 85 -4.39 -12.38 -16.92
C LEU A 85 -3.20 -12.27 -15.94
N PHE A 86 -2.58 -13.40 -15.56
CA PHE A 86 -1.41 -13.45 -14.68
C PHE A 86 -0.14 -13.95 -15.38
N SER A 87 -0.17 -14.05 -16.72
CA SER A 87 1.01 -14.32 -17.54
C SER A 87 1.83 -13.05 -17.81
N ASP A 88 3.07 -13.21 -18.25
CA ASP A 88 3.82 -12.12 -18.87
C ASP A 88 3.39 -11.87 -20.32
N GLU A 89 3.02 -10.64 -20.68
CA GLU A 89 2.81 -10.30 -22.10
C GLU A 89 4.14 -10.24 -22.89
N GLU A 90 5.28 -10.10 -22.20
CA GLU A 90 6.62 -10.03 -22.80
C GLU A 90 7.41 -11.35 -22.75
N SER A 91 6.88 -12.43 -22.16
CA SER A 91 7.57 -13.72 -22.06
C SER A 91 7.04 -14.76 -23.05
N GLU A 92 7.87 -15.14 -24.02
CA GLU A 92 7.63 -16.31 -24.88
C GLU A 92 7.42 -17.61 -24.06
N ALA A 93 7.96 -17.66 -22.84
CA ALA A 93 7.85 -18.82 -21.94
C ALA A 93 6.46 -19.00 -21.33
N ASP A 94 5.52 -18.05 -21.48
CA ASP A 94 4.14 -18.13 -20.99
C ASP A 94 3.10 -18.31 -22.11
N GLU A 95 3.50 -18.30 -23.39
CA GLU A 95 2.56 -18.48 -24.52
C GLU A 95 1.77 -19.80 -24.45
N TYR A 96 2.34 -20.82 -23.80
CA TYR A 96 1.69 -22.12 -23.59
C TYR A 96 0.38 -22.01 -22.82
N LEU A 97 0.25 -21.08 -21.86
CA LEU A 97 -0.93 -20.95 -20.99
C LEU A 97 -2.22 -20.67 -21.77
N ARG A 98 -2.16 -19.87 -22.86
CA ARG A 98 -3.33 -19.63 -23.74
C ARG A 98 -3.79 -20.90 -24.45
N GLY A 99 -2.85 -21.76 -24.85
CA GLY A 99 -3.13 -22.93 -25.68
C GLY A 99 -3.44 -24.19 -24.87
N ASP A 100 -2.79 -24.38 -23.73
CA ASP A 100 -2.72 -25.68 -23.07
C ASP A 100 -3.98 -26.02 -22.27
N ILE A 101 -4.66 -25.02 -21.68
CA ILE A 101 -6.00 -25.22 -21.10
C ILE A 101 -6.97 -25.73 -22.17
N LEU A 102 -7.01 -25.06 -23.32
CA LEU A 102 -7.92 -25.43 -24.40
C LEU A 102 -7.62 -26.84 -24.94
N LYS A 103 -6.34 -27.23 -25.03
CA LYS A 103 -5.92 -28.59 -25.39
C LYS A 103 -6.30 -29.62 -24.30
N GLU A 104 -6.01 -29.33 -23.03
CA GLU A 104 -6.25 -30.23 -21.90
C GLU A 104 -7.75 -30.52 -21.71
N TYR A 105 -8.60 -29.51 -21.91
CA TYR A 105 -10.06 -29.61 -21.82
C TYR A 105 -10.75 -29.90 -23.17
N ASN A 106 -10.00 -30.07 -24.27
CA ASN A 106 -10.50 -30.31 -25.63
C ASN A 106 -11.55 -29.27 -26.09
N LEU A 107 -11.31 -28.00 -25.79
CA LEU A 107 -12.13 -26.84 -26.15
C LEU A 107 -11.53 -26.13 -27.36
N PHE A 108 -12.39 -25.51 -28.17
CA PHE A 108 -11.96 -24.75 -29.35
C PHE A 108 -12.20 -23.27 -29.12
N TYR A 109 -11.12 -22.50 -28.98
CA TYR A 109 -11.17 -21.05 -28.89
C TYR A 109 -10.14 -20.41 -29.83
N ASP A 110 -10.56 -19.34 -30.49
CA ASP A 110 -9.76 -18.60 -31.47
C ASP A 110 -8.88 -17.57 -30.75
N THR A 111 -7.70 -18.02 -30.33
CA THR A 111 -6.69 -17.21 -29.61
C THR A 111 -6.15 -16.03 -30.43
N THR A 112 -6.52 -15.88 -31.71
CA THR A 112 -6.19 -14.68 -32.51
C THR A 112 -7.08 -13.49 -32.18
N LYS A 113 -8.24 -13.72 -31.54
CA LYS A 113 -9.15 -12.66 -31.11
C LYS A 113 -8.68 -12.06 -29.78
N LYS A 114 -8.22 -10.80 -29.80
CA LYS A 114 -7.99 -10.04 -28.56
C LYS A 114 -9.30 -9.78 -27.83
N ILE A 115 -9.48 -10.43 -26.69
CA ILE A 115 -10.53 -10.11 -25.71
C ILE A 115 -10.04 -9.00 -24.80
N THR A 116 -10.94 -8.08 -24.43
CA THR A 116 -10.64 -7.01 -23.47
C THR A 116 -11.12 -7.38 -22.07
N LEU A 117 -10.47 -6.82 -21.03
CA LEU A 117 -10.92 -6.95 -19.65
C LEU A 117 -12.40 -6.53 -19.49
N GLU A 118 -12.85 -5.49 -20.18
CA GLU A 118 -14.27 -5.09 -20.22
C GLU A 118 -15.19 -6.22 -20.72
N THR A 119 -14.79 -6.93 -21.78
CA THR A 119 -15.56 -8.04 -22.35
C THR A 119 -15.67 -9.19 -21.34
N LEU A 120 -14.56 -9.52 -20.68
CA LEU A 120 -14.52 -10.52 -19.63
C LEU A 120 -15.40 -10.14 -18.44
N LEU A 121 -15.39 -8.87 -18.01
CA LEU A 121 -16.27 -8.36 -16.94
C LEU A 121 -17.77 -8.42 -17.31
N VAL A 122 -18.12 -8.25 -18.59
CA VAL A 122 -19.50 -8.44 -19.08
C VAL A 122 -19.92 -9.90 -19.01
N ILE A 123 -19.01 -10.85 -19.31
CA ILE A 123 -19.26 -12.30 -19.17
C ILE A 123 -19.43 -12.65 -17.68
N LEU A 124 -18.50 -12.23 -16.82
CA LEU A 124 -18.50 -12.47 -15.38
C LEU A 124 -19.79 -12.02 -14.69
N ARG A 125 -20.37 -10.88 -15.10
CA ARG A 125 -21.65 -10.35 -14.57
C ARG A 125 -22.87 -11.27 -14.80
N LYS A 126 -22.77 -12.27 -15.68
CA LYS A 126 -23.86 -13.23 -15.92
C LYS A 126 -23.87 -14.38 -14.91
N ILE A 127 -22.73 -14.66 -14.27
CA ILE A 127 -22.54 -15.75 -13.31
C ILE A 127 -23.31 -15.46 -12.03
N ASP A 128 -24.08 -16.43 -11.54
CA ASP A 128 -24.79 -16.31 -10.26
C ASP A 128 -23.92 -16.82 -9.09
N PHE A 129 -23.06 -15.93 -8.57
CA PHE A 129 -22.18 -16.21 -7.43
C PHE A 129 -22.92 -16.75 -6.19
N LYS A 130 -24.23 -16.48 -6.02
CA LYS A 130 -25.00 -17.06 -4.90
C LYS A 130 -25.14 -18.57 -5.03
N GLU A 131 -25.24 -19.08 -6.25
CA GLU A 131 -25.30 -20.52 -6.49
C GLU A 131 -23.90 -21.15 -6.35
N ILE A 132 -22.81 -20.45 -6.70
CA ILE A 132 -21.44 -20.87 -6.34
C ILE A 132 -21.31 -21.07 -4.83
N TYR A 133 -21.72 -20.09 -4.02
CA TYR A 133 -21.65 -20.22 -2.56
C TYR A 133 -22.52 -21.37 -2.02
N ARG A 134 -23.69 -21.64 -2.62
CA ARG A 134 -24.51 -22.82 -2.28
C ARG A 134 -23.84 -24.14 -2.66
N ALA A 135 -23.14 -24.19 -3.80
CA ALA A 135 -22.41 -25.37 -4.23
C ALA A 135 -21.31 -25.71 -3.22
N ASN A 136 -20.49 -24.71 -2.88
CA ASN A 136 -19.40 -24.81 -1.92
C ASN A 136 -19.91 -25.23 -0.53
N PHE A 137 -21.03 -24.67 -0.06
CA PHE A 137 -21.68 -25.13 1.17
C PHE A 137 -22.12 -26.60 1.09
N ALA A 138 -22.61 -27.08 -0.04
CA ALA A 138 -23.00 -28.49 -0.19
C ALA A 138 -21.77 -29.42 -0.08
N TYR A 139 -20.68 -29.15 -0.80
CA TYR A 139 -19.45 -29.95 -0.71
C TYR A 139 -18.91 -29.97 0.72
N LEU A 140 -18.68 -28.79 1.32
CA LEU A 140 -18.13 -28.66 2.68
C LEU A 140 -18.97 -29.37 3.74
N LEU A 141 -20.30 -29.42 3.59
CA LEU A 141 -21.17 -30.16 4.52
C LEU A 141 -21.03 -31.69 4.42
N GLY A 142 -20.66 -32.22 3.25
CA GLY A 142 -20.33 -33.64 3.09
C GLY A 142 -18.95 -33.95 3.64
N ILE A 143 -17.97 -33.12 3.27
CA ILE A 143 -16.57 -33.22 3.71
C ILE A 143 -16.47 -33.15 5.25
N GLU A 144 -17.11 -32.16 5.89
CA GLU A 144 -17.17 -32.07 7.36
C GLU A 144 -17.73 -33.35 7.99
N LYS A 145 -18.67 -34.04 7.33
CA LYS A 145 -19.31 -35.24 7.87
C LYS A 145 -18.42 -36.48 7.72
N ILE A 146 -17.65 -36.61 6.63
CA ILE A 146 -16.74 -37.74 6.46
C ILE A 146 -15.49 -37.58 7.34
N LEU A 147 -14.86 -36.41 7.36
CA LEU A 147 -13.63 -36.15 8.14
C LEU A 147 -13.78 -36.38 9.65
N ARG A 148 -14.99 -36.23 10.20
CA ARG A 148 -15.30 -36.51 11.62
C ARG A 148 -15.24 -37.99 12.00
N GLU A 149 -15.46 -38.89 11.04
CA GLU A 149 -15.65 -40.33 11.29
C GLU A 149 -14.63 -41.20 10.52
N ILE A 150 -13.90 -40.62 9.56
CA ILE A 150 -13.00 -41.35 8.65
C ILE A 150 -11.88 -42.10 9.40
N LYS A 151 -11.34 -41.53 10.48
CA LYS A 151 -10.36 -42.19 11.36
C LYS A 151 -10.91 -43.41 12.11
N ASN A 152 -12.23 -43.60 12.14
CA ASN A 152 -12.90 -44.77 12.72
C ASN A 152 -13.20 -45.87 11.67
N PHE A 153 -12.92 -45.62 10.38
CA PHE A 153 -13.29 -46.53 9.29
C PHE A 153 -12.25 -47.64 9.16
N ASN A 154 -12.66 -48.91 9.32
CA ASN A 154 -11.76 -50.04 9.14
C ASN A 154 -11.75 -50.48 7.68
N TRP A 155 -10.70 -50.10 6.95
CA TRP A 155 -10.46 -50.51 5.57
C TRP A 155 -9.31 -51.52 5.50
N GLU A 156 -9.58 -52.68 4.89
CA GLU A 156 -8.66 -53.85 4.87
C GLU A 156 -8.16 -54.20 3.46
N LYS A 157 -8.62 -53.49 2.43
CA LYS A 157 -8.19 -53.71 1.05
C LYS A 157 -6.99 -52.83 0.74
N ASN A 158 -6.05 -53.32 -0.07
CA ASN A 158 -4.91 -52.52 -0.52
C ASN A 158 -5.30 -51.41 -1.52
N PHE A 159 -6.39 -51.61 -2.29
CA PHE A 159 -6.92 -50.64 -3.24
C PHE A 159 -8.32 -51.07 -3.73
N GLU A 160 -9.22 -50.14 -4.04
CA GLU A 160 -10.48 -50.39 -4.77
C GLU A 160 -10.95 -49.15 -5.55
N GLU A 161 -11.47 -49.35 -6.76
CA GLU A 161 -12.14 -48.30 -7.56
C GLU A 161 -13.64 -48.56 -7.65
N LEU A 162 -14.47 -47.53 -7.48
CA LEU A 162 -15.92 -47.59 -7.59
C LEU A 162 -16.48 -46.41 -8.39
N GLU A 163 -17.64 -46.60 -9.01
CA GLU A 163 -18.46 -45.50 -9.54
C GLU A 163 -19.81 -45.49 -8.81
N ILE A 164 -20.13 -44.38 -8.15
CA ILE A 164 -21.33 -44.24 -7.32
C ILE A 164 -22.15 -43.05 -7.83
N ALA A 165 -23.26 -43.36 -8.51
CA ALA A 165 -24.15 -42.37 -9.13
C ALA A 165 -23.44 -41.37 -10.07
N GLY A 166 -22.44 -41.83 -10.83
CA GLY A 166 -21.63 -41.02 -11.75
C GLY A 166 -20.43 -40.32 -11.11
N ILE A 167 -20.12 -40.59 -9.84
CA ILE A 167 -18.90 -40.11 -9.16
C ILE A 167 -17.89 -41.25 -9.10
N SER A 168 -16.72 -41.06 -9.73
CA SER A 168 -15.56 -41.96 -9.59
C SER A 168 -14.91 -41.79 -8.23
N VAL A 169 -14.70 -42.91 -7.53
CA VAL A 169 -14.10 -42.97 -6.20
C VAL A 169 -12.96 -43.99 -6.22
N ALA A 170 -11.80 -43.61 -5.69
CA ALA A 170 -10.75 -44.55 -5.34
C ALA A 170 -10.62 -44.64 -3.81
N PHE A 171 -10.42 -45.84 -3.31
CA PHE A 171 -10.08 -46.12 -1.92
C PHE A 171 -8.71 -46.78 -1.85
N GLY A 172 -7.83 -46.17 -1.09
CA GLY A 172 -6.46 -46.59 -0.86
C GLY A 172 -6.29 -47.73 0.12
N GLY A 173 -5.05 -47.96 0.55
CA GLY A 173 -4.66 -49.09 1.37
C GLY A 173 -4.13 -48.67 2.74
N LYS A 174 -3.15 -49.45 3.23
CA LYS A 174 -2.19 -49.05 4.28
C LYS A 174 -0.77 -49.31 3.79
N GLY A 175 -0.55 -49.09 2.50
CA GLY A 175 0.65 -49.49 1.79
C GLY A 175 0.60 -49.02 0.35
N ASN A 176 1.78 -48.69 -0.16
CA ASN A 176 2.00 -47.72 -1.23
C ASN A 176 1.12 -47.93 -2.49
N ASN A 177 0.43 -46.86 -2.88
CA ASN A 177 -0.60 -46.74 -3.90
C ASN A 177 -0.21 -45.69 -4.96
N PHE A 178 -0.85 -45.76 -6.14
CA PHE A 178 -0.43 -44.97 -7.32
C PHE A 178 -1.64 -44.38 -8.06
N TYR A 179 -1.97 -43.14 -7.73
CA TYR A 179 -3.13 -42.42 -8.25
C TYR A 179 -2.81 -41.72 -9.57
N LYS A 180 -3.20 -42.37 -10.69
CA LYS A 180 -2.93 -41.89 -12.07
C LYS A 180 -4.17 -41.68 -12.95
N LYS A 181 -5.37 -41.90 -12.39
CA LYS A 181 -6.65 -41.69 -13.08
C LYS A 181 -7.35 -40.46 -12.53
N ASP A 182 -8.31 -39.97 -13.30
CA ASP A 182 -9.08 -38.77 -12.99
C ASP A 182 -10.23 -39.11 -12.00
N TYR A 183 -9.85 -39.58 -10.82
CA TYR A 183 -10.79 -39.86 -9.73
C TYR A 183 -11.39 -38.57 -9.21
N ARG A 184 -12.69 -38.59 -8.90
CA ARG A 184 -13.38 -37.43 -8.35
C ARG A 184 -13.26 -37.35 -6.83
N ILE A 185 -13.18 -38.50 -6.17
CA ILE A 185 -12.89 -38.64 -4.75
C ILE A 185 -11.77 -39.67 -4.60
N ILE A 186 -10.73 -39.34 -3.85
CA ILE A 186 -9.72 -40.26 -3.35
C ILE A 186 -9.84 -40.25 -1.82
N ILE A 187 -9.85 -41.43 -1.22
CA ILE A 187 -9.68 -41.63 0.21
C ILE A 187 -8.61 -42.71 0.40
N ASP A 188 -7.42 -42.31 0.81
CA ASP A 188 -6.41 -43.25 1.29
C ASP A 188 -6.51 -43.46 2.81
N PHE A 189 -5.97 -44.58 3.29
CA PHE A 189 -5.82 -44.90 4.71
C PHE A 189 -4.35 -45.14 5.11
N GLY A 190 -3.42 -44.97 4.17
CA GLY A 190 -2.01 -44.63 4.38
C GLY A 190 -0.99 -45.45 3.59
N GLY A 191 0.28 -45.09 3.74
CA GLY A 191 1.46 -45.62 3.03
C GLY A 191 2.05 -44.59 2.07
N ASP A 192 3.34 -44.68 1.76
CA ASP A 192 4.04 -43.62 0.99
C ASP A 192 3.63 -43.63 -0.50
N ASP A 193 2.78 -42.69 -0.89
CA ASP A 193 1.97 -42.74 -2.10
C ASP A 193 2.40 -41.78 -3.22
N LEU A 194 1.87 -42.01 -4.43
CA LEU A 194 2.10 -41.14 -5.58
C LEU A 194 0.78 -40.61 -6.18
N TYR A 195 0.51 -39.32 -5.97
CA TYR A 195 -0.65 -38.62 -6.52
C TYR A 195 -0.30 -37.85 -7.80
N GLN A 196 -0.49 -38.48 -8.95
CA GLN A 196 -0.34 -37.89 -10.27
C GLN A 196 -1.73 -37.73 -10.92
N VAL A 197 -2.51 -36.80 -10.38
CA VAL A 197 -3.95 -36.63 -10.63
C VAL A 197 -4.24 -35.46 -11.58
N LYS A 198 -5.00 -35.70 -12.66
CA LYS A 198 -5.48 -34.61 -13.51
C LYS A 198 -6.84 -34.13 -13.04
N ASN A 199 -6.89 -32.88 -12.59
CA ASN A 199 -8.11 -32.30 -12.06
C ASN A 199 -9.01 -31.77 -13.18
N ARG A 200 -9.81 -32.64 -13.83
CA ARG A 200 -10.80 -32.20 -14.83
C ARG A 200 -12.02 -31.45 -14.26
N GLY A 201 -11.95 -30.96 -13.01
CA GLY A 201 -13.08 -30.43 -12.24
C GLY A 201 -13.58 -29.04 -12.64
N ILE A 202 -13.46 -28.67 -13.92
CA ILE A 202 -13.50 -27.30 -14.41
C ILE A 202 -14.40 -27.21 -15.66
N ILE A 203 -15.57 -26.60 -15.47
CA ILE A 203 -16.64 -26.31 -16.44
C ILE A 203 -16.80 -27.34 -17.57
N LEU A 204 -17.61 -28.37 -17.33
CA LEU A 204 -18.76 -28.78 -18.17
C LEU A 204 -19.41 -30.07 -17.66
N GLU A 205 -18.65 -30.94 -16.99
CA GLU A 205 -19.14 -32.23 -16.49
C GLU A 205 -18.95 -32.41 -14.98
N ASN A 206 -17.72 -32.21 -14.46
CA ASN A 206 -17.38 -32.29 -13.04
C ASN A 206 -17.04 -30.90 -12.47
N PHE A 207 -17.55 -30.55 -11.29
CA PHE A 207 -17.30 -29.24 -10.65
C PHE A 207 -16.51 -29.32 -9.35
N SER A 208 -16.12 -30.52 -8.90
CA SER A 208 -15.30 -30.65 -7.70
C SER A 208 -14.52 -31.95 -7.62
N THR A 209 -13.40 -31.90 -6.92
CA THR A 209 -12.53 -33.03 -6.57
C THR A 209 -12.18 -33.02 -5.08
N LEU A 210 -11.94 -34.20 -4.50
CA LEU A 210 -11.56 -34.39 -3.11
C LEU A 210 -10.45 -35.44 -3.01
N ILE A 211 -9.40 -35.11 -2.29
CA ILE A 211 -8.38 -36.05 -1.79
C ILE A 211 -8.44 -36.00 -0.27
N ILE A 212 -8.41 -37.17 0.36
CA ILE A 212 -8.15 -37.34 1.78
C ILE A 212 -7.10 -38.44 1.88
N ASP A 213 -5.87 -38.12 2.28
CA ASP A 213 -4.95 -39.12 2.85
C ASP A 213 -5.17 -39.21 4.37
N LEU A 214 -4.59 -40.20 5.06
CA LEU A 214 -4.58 -40.29 6.52
C LEU A 214 -3.20 -40.55 7.18
N ALA A 215 -2.20 -41.05 6.45
CA ALA A 215 -0.80 -41.18 6.86
C ALA A 215 0.14 -41.77 5.78
N GLY A 216 1.14 -41.03 5.32
CA GLY A 216 2.20 -41.52 4.44
C GLY A 216 3.28 -40.46 4.26
N ASN A 217 4.46 -40.78 3.69
CA ASN A 217 5.39 -39.74 3.23
C ASN A 217 5.19 -39.56 1.71
N ASP A 218 4.24 -38.71 1.35
CA ASP A 218 3.53 -38.76 0.08
C ASP A 218 4.07 -37.80 -0.98
N TYR A 219 3.92 -38.21 -2.25
CA TYR A 219 4.47 -37.49 -3.39
C TYR A 219 3.37 -37.01 -4.34
N TYR A 220 2.96 -35.76 -4.15
CA TYR A 220 1.88 -35.10 -4.87
C TYR A 220 2.39 -34.45 -6.18
N ARG A 221 2.59 -35.27 -7.22
CA ARG A 221 3.33 -34.89 -8.45
C ARG A 221 2.48 -34.38 -9.61
N ASN A 222 2.34 -33.06 -9.75
CA ASN A 222 1.47 -32.44 -10.75
C ASN A 222 2.05 -31.15 -11.40
N GLU A 223 3.38 -31.07 -11.54
CA GLU A 223 4.12 -29.87 -12.01
C GLU A 223 3.73 -29.41 -13.43
N ASN A 224 3.20 -30.34 -14.23
CA ASN A 224 2.87 -30.15 -15.65
C ASN A 224 1.34 -30.15 -15.90
N SER A 225 0.54 -29.97 -14.86
CA SER A 225 -0.93 -29.87 -14.95
C SER A 225 -1.43 -28.62 -14.24
N LEU A 226 -2.53 -28.07 -14.76
CA LEU A 226 -3.13 -26.84 -14.27
C LEU A 226 -4.27 -27.16 -13.30
N PHE A 227 -4.47 -26.29 -12.30
CA PHE A 227 -5.57 -26.42 -11.33
C PHE A 227 -5.60 -27.73 -10.53
N THR A 228 -4.44 -28.29 -10.20
CA THR A 228 -4.27 -29.49 -9.38
C THR A 228 -4.09 -29.18 -7.89
N LEU A 229 -4.07 -30.22 -7.05
CA LEU A 229 -3.77 -30.15 -5.61
C LEU A 229 -4.62 -29.13 -4.84
N GLY A 230 -5.88 -29.49 -4.59
CA GLY A 230 -6.81 -28.64 -3.86
C GLY A 230 -7.31 -27.41 -4.61
N SER A 231 -7.02 -27.24 -5.91
CA SER A 231 -7.39 -26.06 -6.70
C SER A 231 -8.71 -26.20 -7.49
N GLY A 232 -9.31 -25.06 -7.87
CA GLY A 232 -10.49 -25.03 -8.75
C GLY A 232 -10.69 -23.75 -9.56
N LEU A 233 -10.83 -23.90 -10.89
CA LEU A 233 -11.34 -22.88 -11.82
C LEU A 233 -12.84 -23.07 -12.06
N CYS A 234 -13.68 -22.13 -11.62
CA CYS A 234 -15.15 -22.25 -11.74
C CYS A 234 -15.72 -23.55 -11.11
N GLY A 235 -15.03 -24.09 -10.11
CA GLY A 235 -15.30 -25.36 -9.44
C GLY A 235 -14.76 -25.36 -8.01
N SER A 236 -14.48 -26.53 -7.43
CA SER A 236 -13.89 -26.63 -6.10
C SER A 236 -12.94 -27.80 -5.92
N GLY A 237 -11.68 -27.54 -5.58
CA GLY A 237 -10.72 -28.56 -5.17
C GLY A 237 -10.63 -28.64 -3.66
N PHE A 238 -10.43 -29.85 -3.14
CA PHE A 238 -10.18 -30.10 -1.73
C PHE A 238 -9.09 -31.17 -1.59
N LEU A 239 -8.05 -30.87 -0.83
CA LEU A 239 -7.02 -31.80 -0.39
C LEU A 239 -6.95 -31.72 1.14
N PHE A 240 -6.97 -32.88 1.79
CA PHE A 240 -6.68 -33.04 3.21
C PHE A 240 -5.62 -34.13 3.32
N ASP A 241 -4.39 -33.77 3.62
CA ASP A 241 -3.45 -34.71 4.24
C ASP A 241 -3.68 -34.69 5.75
N PHE A 242 -3.10 -35.62 6.50
CA PHE A 242 -3.16 -35.65 7.95
C PHE A 242 -1.84 -35.98 8.65
N LYS A 243 -0.86 -36.58 7.97
CA LYS A 243 0.38 -37.09 8.57
C LYS A 243 1.41 -37.48 7.49
N GLY A 244 2.52 -36.76 7.37
CA GLY A 244 3.61 -37.15 6.49
C GLY A 244 4.89 -36.36 6.68
N ASP A 245 5.93 -36.63 5.88
CA ASP A 245 6.85 -35.57 5.46
C ASP A 245 6.76 -35.57 3.93
N ASP A 246 6.00 -34.63 3.39
CA ASP A 246 5.34 -34.70 2.09
C ASP A 246 5.92 -33.73 1.07
N ILE A 247 5.69 -34.06 -0.21
CA ILE A 247 6.22 -33.27 -1.33
C ILE A 247 5.10 -32.90 -2.30
N TYR A 248 4.65 -31.66 -2.18
CA TYR A 248 3.57 -31.04 -2.95
C TYR A 248 4.08 -30.29 -4.17
N LEU A 249 4.21 -30.98 -5.31
CA LEU A 249 4.68 -30.38 -6.56
C LEU A 249 3.52 -29.98 -7.49
N GLY A 250 3.05 -28.75 -7.35
CA GLY A 250 1.99 -28.15 -8.15
C GLY A 250 2.48 -27.45 -9.43
N GLY A 251 1.64 -27.44 -10.46
CA GLY A 251 1.83 -26.59 -11.65
C GLY A 251 1.39 -25.15 -11.41
N ASP A 252 0.97 -24.46 -12.47
CA ASP A 252 0.33 -23.15 -12.33
C ASP A 252 -1.12 -23.31 -11.83
N PHE A 253 -1.59 -22.33 -11.08
CA PHE A 253 -2.91 -22.32 -10.44
C PHE A 253 -3.16 -23.51 -9.49
N SER A 254 -2.16 -23.94 -8.72
CA SER A 254 -2.20 -25.16 -7.89
C SER A 254 -2.14 -24.87 -6.37
N LEU A 255 -2.07 -25.91 -5.53
CA LEU A 255 -1.84 -25.79 -4.07
C LEU A 255 -2.86 -24.88 -3.38
N GLY A 256 -4.12 -25.34 -3.35
CA GLY A 256 -5.22 -24.64 -2.70
C GLY A 256 -5.73 -23.39 -3.43
N SER A 257 -5.37 -23.18 -4.70
CA SER A 257 -5.69 -21.96 -5.45
C SER A 257 -7.14 -21.89 -5.98
N GLY A 258 -7.74 -20.68 -6.01
CA GLY A 258 -9.18 -20.48 -6.23
C GLY A 258 -9.55 -19.38 -7.21
N VAL A 259 -9.85 -19.75 -8.47
CA VAL A 259 -10.33 -18.82 -9.51
C VAL A 259 -11.82 -19.06 -9.81
N LEU A 260 -12.70 -18.09 -9.54
CA LEU A 260 -14.17 -18.25 -9.63
C LEU A 260 -14.75 -19.45 -8.87
N GLY A 261 -14.01 -19.95 -7.89
CA GLY A 261 -14.26 -21.22 -7.24
C GLY A 261 -13.80 -21.24 -5.80
N LEU A 262 -13.38 -22.42 -5.35
CA LEU A 262 -12.90 -22.66 -4.00
C LEU A 262 -11.72 -23.62 -4.04
N GLY A 263 -10.56 -23.15 -3.61
CA GLY A 263 -9.40 -24.01 -3.37
C GLY A 263 -9.19 -24.24 -1.88
N PHE A 264 -8.85 -25.47 -1.53
CA PHE A 264 -8.52 -25.94 -0.17
C PHE A 264 -7.37 -26.95 -0.27
N LEU A 265 -6.23 -26.61 0.32
CA LEU A 265 -5.21 -27.56 0.76
C LEU A 265 -5.09 -27.43 2.29
N PHE A 266 -5.19 -28.55 2.98
CA PHE A 266 -5.02 -28.67 4.43
C PHE A 266 -4.04 -29.80 4.67
N ASP A 267 -2.86 -29.48 5.22
CA ASP A 267 -2.03 -30.45 5.93
C ASP A 267 -2.35 -30.36 7.44
N PHE A 268 -1.91 -31.33 8.24
CA PHE A 268 -2.04 -31.30 9.70
C PHE A 268 -0.77 -31.66 10.50
N GLU A 269 0.19 -32.42 9.94
CA GLU A 269 1.35 -32.94 10.69
C GLU A 269 2.48 -33.33 9.72
N GLY A 270 3.55 -32.53 9.58
CA GLY A 270 4.69 -32.95 8.78
C GLY A 270 5.99 -32.15 8.84
N ASN A 271 6.75 -32.17 7.74
CA ASN A 271 7.88 -31.27 7.42
C ASN A 271 7.96 -31.19 5.88
N ASP A 272 7.21 -30.24 5.32
CA ASP A 272 6.61 -30.41 4.00
C ASP A 272 7.18 -29.46 2.95
N TYR A 273 7.17 -29.92 1.70
CA TYR A 273 7.74 -29.19 0.56
C TYR A 273 6.68 -28.77 -0.46
N TYR A 274 6.19 -27.54 -0.31
CA TYR A 274 5.19 -26.93 -1.17
C TYR A 274 5.82 -26.16 -2.34
N SER A 275 5.81 -26.75 -3.54
CA SER A 275 6.36 -26.13 -4.75
C SER A 275 5.31 -25.89 -5.81
N GLY A 276 4.94 -24.62 -6.01
CA GLY A 276 4.04 -24.17 -7.07
C GLY A 276 4.73 -23.30 -8.11
N LYS A 277 4.08 -23.07 -9.25
CA LYS A 277 4.59 -22.15 -10.29
C LYS A 277 4.00 -20.74 -10.11
N THR A 278 3.09 -20.36 -11.01
CA THR A 278 2.31 -19.11 -10.99
C THR A 278 1.00 -19.35 -10.26
N PHE A 279 0.53 -18.39 -9.46
CA PHE A 279 -0.81 -18.40 -8.88
C PHE A 279 -1.09 -19.59 -7.92
N ALA A 280 -0.14 -19.91 -7.03
CA ALA A 280 -0.18 -21.11 -6.18
C ALA A 280 0.06 -20.84 -4.68
N CYS A 281 -0.22 -21.82 -3.81
CA CYS A 281 -0.16 -21.72 -2.34
C CYS A 281 -1.17 -20.69 -1.80
N GLY A 282 -2.45 -21.05 -1.87
CA GLY A 282 -3.54 -20.26 -1.29
C GLY A 282 -3.85 -18.95 -2.04
N SER A 283 -3.78 -18.91 -3.38
CA SER A 283 -4.07 -17.72 -4.18
C SER A 283 -5.54 -17.59 -4.60
N GLY A 284 -6.12 -16.38 -4.58
CA GLY A 284 -7.55 -16.17 -4.88
C GLY A 284 -7.87 -15.07 -5.90
N PHE A 285 -8.80 -15.34 -6.82
CA PHE A 285 -9.28 -14.39 -7.84
C PHE A 285 -10.74 -14.66 -8.21
N PHE A 286 -11.65 -13.74 -7.87
CA PHE A 286 -13.12 -13.95 -7.79
C PHE A 286 -13.61 -15.12 -6.90
N GLY A 287 -12.73 -16.04 -6.51
CA GLY A 287 -12.95 -17.16 -5.60
C GLY A 287 -12.08 -17.03 -4.35
N LEU A 288 -12.04 -18.09 -3.55
CA LEU A 288 -11.15 -18.17 -2.39
C LEU A 288 -10.12 -19.28 -2.67
N GLY A 289 -8.83 -18.96 -2.53
CA GLY A 289 -7.78 -19.96 -2.43
C GLY A 289 -7.25 -19.99 -1.02
N LEU A 290 -7.13 -21.18 -0.44
CA LEU A 290 -6.74 -21.41 0.95
C LEU A 290 -5.72 -22.54 1.01
N LEU A 291 -4.57 -22.27 1.64
CA LEU A 291 -3.64 -23.27 2.15
C LEU A 291 -3.60 -23.13 3.67
N PHE A 292 -3.71 -24.25 4.38
CA PHE A 292 -3.50 -24.35 5.81
C PHE A 292 -2.47 -25.44 6.07
N ASP A 293 -1.42 -25.07 6.80
CA ASP A 293 -0.61 -26.02 7.56
C ASP A 293 -0.96 -25.89 9.05
N PHE A 294 -0.58 -26.87 9.85
CA PHE A 294 -0.77 -26.86 11.30
C PHE A 294 0.46 -27.29 12.11
N SER A 295 1.51 -27.87 11.51
CA SER A 295 2.80 -28.07 12.19
C SER A 295 3.86 -28.68 11.26
N GLY A 296 5.03 -28.05 11.17
CA GLY A 296 6.19 -28.65 10.50
C GLY A 296 7.50 -27.86 10.59
N ASN A 297 8.26 -27.84 9.50
CA ASN A 297 9.41 -26.96 9.23
C ASN A 297 9.50 -26.78 7.71
N ASP A 298 8.62 -25.94 7.18
CA ASP A 298 7.99 -26.15 5.89
C ASP A 298 8.52 -25.20 4.82
N HIS A 299 8.47 -25.65 3.58
CA HIS A 299 9.23 -25.05 2.49
C HIS A 299 8.30 -24.64 1.35
N TYR A 300 7.84 -23.39 1.41
CA TYR A 300 6.95 -22.78 0.43
C TYR A 300 7.75 -22.13 -0.71
N ARG A 301 7.71 -22.72 -1.90
CA ARG A 301 8.41 -22.24 -3.10
C ARG A 301 7.43 -21.91 -4.23
N ILE A 302 7.35 -20.64 -4.63
CA ILE A 302 6.56 -20.20 -5.79
C ILE A 302 7.34 -19.25 -6.71
N PHE A 303 6.97 -19.19 -8.00
CA PHE A 303 7.57 -18.21 -8.92
C PHE A 303 6.97 -16.82 -8.74
N ASN A 304 5.64 -16.71 -8.79
CA ASN A 304 4.92 -15.47 -8.52
C ASN A 304 3.42 -15.67 -8.27
N PHE A 305 2.74 -14.61 -7.81
CA PHE A 305 1.29 -14.57 -7.54
C PHE A 305 0.85 -15.62 -6.50
N GLY A 306 1.69 -15.91 -5.51
CA GLY A 306 1.50 -17.04 -4.59
C GLY A 306 1.54 -16.68 -3.10
N GLN A 307 1.49 -17.70 -2.23
CA GLN A 307 1.61 -17.57 -0.77
C GLN A 307 0.61 -16.54 -0.20
N GLY A 308 -0.68 -16.88 -0.27
CA GLY A 308 -1.76 -16.01 0.21
C GLY A 308 -2.09 -14.84 -0.71
N PHE A 309 -1.78 -14.92 -2.01
CA PHE A 309 -1.99 -13.82 -2.97
C PHE A 309 -3.48 -13.54 -3.29
N GLY A 310 -3.87 -12.25 -3.29
CA GLY A 310 -5.26 -11.83 -3.54
C GLY A 310 -5.46 -10.91 -4.75
N SER A 311 -6.19 -11.36 -5.78
CA SER A 311 -6.65 -10.51 -6.89
C SER A 311 -8.16 -10.22 -6.84
N THR A 312 -8.62 -9.32 -7.73
CA THR A 312 -10.01 -8.84 -7.92
C THR A 312 -11.11 -9.75 -7.35
N PHE A 313 -11.81 -9.27 -6.32
CA PHE A 313 -12.89 -9.98 -5.58
C PHE A 313 -12.54 -11.37 -5.02
N GLY A 314 -11.27 -11.77 -5.04
CA GLY A 314 -10.76 -12.97 -4.43
C GLY A 314 -10.21 -12.75 -3.03
N LEU A 315 -10.03 -13.87 -2.32
CA LEU A 315 -9.21 -13.96 -1.13
C LEU A 315 -8.14 -15.02 -1.38
N GLY A 316 -6.87 -14.63 -1.23
CA GLY A 316 -5.82 -15.59 -0.93
C GLY A 316 -5.59 -15.67 0.58
N LEU A 317 -5.35 -16.88 1.08
CA LEU A 317 -4.88 -17.13 2.44
C LEU A 317 -3.86 -18.27 2.41
N LEU A 318 -2.67 -18.00 2.93
CA LEU A 318 -1.79 -19.01 3.51
C LEU A 318 -1.85 -18.81 5.02
N PHE A 319 -2.06 -19.91 5.76
CA PHE A 319 -2.09 -19.91 7.21
C PHE A 319 -1.21 -21.05 7.70
N ASP A 320 -0.15 -20.71 8.42
CA ASP A 320 0.70 -21.64 9.17
C ASP A 320 0.41 -21.52 10.67
N LEU A 321 0.93 -22.44 11.49
CA LEU A 321 0.65 -22.51 12.93
C LEU A 321 1.88 -22.78 13.81
N GLU A 322 2.81 -23.65 13.39
CA GLU A 322 3.97 -24.07 14.18
C GLU A 322 5.11 -24.53 13.25
N GLY A 323 6.25 -23.83 13.18
CA GLY A 323 7.38 -24.32 12.37
C GLY A 323 8.69 -23.54 12.50
N ASN A 324 9.53 -23.64 11.46
CA ASN A 324 10.68 -22.74 11.22
C ASN A 324 10.83 -22.66 9.70
N ASP A 325 10.07 -21.76 9.09
CA ASP A 325 9.50 -21.97 7.77
C ASP A 325 10.11 -21.07 6.70
N CYS A 326 10.09 -21.54 5.46
CA CYS A 326 10.87 -20.98 4.36
C CYS A 326 9.95 -20.52 3.24
N TYR A 327 9.57 -19.25 3.26
CA TYR A 327 8.72 -18.61 2.27
C TYR A 327 9.54 -18.00 1.14
N TYR A 328 9.76 -18.73 0.05
CA TYR A 328 10.50 -18.25 -1.12
C TYR A 328 9.59 -17.92 -2.32
N ALA A 329 9.59 -16.65 -2.73
CA ALA A 329 8.88 -16.15 -3.93
C ALA A 329 9.81 -15.48 -4.96
N GLY A 330 9.97 -16.09 -6.13
CA GLY A 330 10.75 -15.51 -7.25
C GLY A 330 11.55 -16.54 -8.06
N GLY A 331 12.63 -16.10 -8.72
CA GLY A 331 13.58 -16.98 -9.41
C GLY A 331 13.27 -17.33 -10.87
N LYS A 332 12.18 -16.80 -11.47
CA LYS A 332 11.82 -17.03 -12.88
C LYS A 332 11.58 -15.74 -13.68
N TYR A 333 10.71 -14.86 -13.20
CA TYR A 333 10.30 -13.67 -13.94
C TYR A 333 10.97 -12.40 -13.40
N LEU A 334 11.78 -11.74 -14.23
CA LEU A 334 12.51 -10.52 -13.86
C LEU A 334 11.61 -9.28 -13.88
N HIS A 335 11.93 -8.26 -13.08
CA HIS A 335 11.20 -6.99 -13.02
C HIS A 335 11.67 -5.98 -14.07
N ILE A 336 11.67 -6.41 -15.32
CA ILE A 336 12.06 -5.59 -16.48
C ILE A 336 10.97 -4.54 -16.76
N PRO A 337 11.33 -3.30 -17.17
CA PRO A 337 12.69 -2.76 -17.36
C PRO A 337 13.25 -2.01 -16.14
N LEU A 338 12.55 -2.01 -14.99
CA LEU A 338 12.89 -1.15 -13.85
C LEU A 338 14.02 -1.71 -12.98
N LEU A 339 13.94 -3.00 -12.64
CA LEU A 339 14.91 -3.74 -11.85
C LEU A 339 15.22 -5.07 -12.56
N PRO A 340 16.08 -5.06 -13.59
CA PRO A 340 16.24 -6.18 -14.51
C PRO A 340 17.01 -7.38 -13.93
N GLU A 341 17.63 -7.24 -12.76
CA GLU A 341 18.36 -8.31 -12.07
C GLU A 341 17.54 -8.96 -10.94
N ASP A 342 16.32 -8.48 -10.70
CA ASP A 342 15.47 -8.81 -9.55
C ASP A 342 14.17 -9.44 -10.00
N TYR A 343 13.55 -10.28 -9.17
CA TYR A 343 12.32 -10.98 -9.54
C TYR A 343 11.05 -10.24 -9.14
N ARG A 344 9.99 -10.41 -9.93
CA ARG A 344 8.63 -9.97 -9.57
C ARG A 344 7.93 -11.11 -8.80
N SER A 345 7.69 -10.92 -7.51
CA SER A 345 7.19 -11.97 -6.60
C SER A 345 5.66 -11.98 -6.51
N PHE A 346 5.02 -10.82 -6.30
CA PHE A 346 3.56 -10.73 -6.11
C PHE A 346 3.02 -11.74 -5.06
N ALA A 347 3.66 -11.85 -3.90
CA ALA A 347 3.49 -12.99 -2.98
C ALA A 347 3.41 -12.60 -1.50
N GLN A 348 3.38 -13.57 -0.59
CA GLN A 348 3.47 -13.38 0.87
C GLN A 348 2.42 -12.36 1.36
N GLY A 349 1.15 -12.69 1.11
CA GLY A 349 0.00 -11.83 1.43
C GLY A 349 -0.20 -10.63 0.51
N PHE A 350 0.55 -10.51 -0.60
CA PHE A 350 0.36 -9.41 -1.55
C PHE A 350 -1.02 -9.43 -2.24
N ALA A 351 -1.56 -8.25 -2.58
CA ALA A 351 -2.86 -8.14 -3.23
C ALA A 351 -2.95 -7.05 -4.32
N ILE A 352 -3.62 -7.35 -5.45
CA ILE A 352 -3.71 -6.41 -6.60
C ILE A 352 -5.07 -6.36 -7.32
N GLY A 353 -5.49 -5.17 -7.74
CA GLY A 353 -6.57 -4.94 -8.69
C GLY A 353 -6.09 -4.56 -10.09
N PHE A 354 -6.88 -4.89 -11.13
CA PHE A 354 -6.59 -4.46 -12.50
C PHE A 354 -6.84 -2.96 -12.66
N ARG A 355 -5.76 -2.20 -12.89
CA ARG A 355 -5.79 -0.74 -12.96
C ARG A 355 -5.89 -0.25 -14.41
N PRO A 356 -6.76 0.75 -14.70
CA PRO A 356 -7.65 1.48 -13.79
C PRO A 356 -9.05 0.87 -13.55
N GLU A 357 -9.37 -0.30 -14.12
CA GLU A 357 -10.74 -0.77 -14.31
C GLU A 357 -11.46 -1.31 -13.06
N VAL A 358 -10.77 -2.10 -12.22
CA VAL A 358 -11.42 -2.89 -11.15
C VAL A 358 -10.59 -2.96 -9.87
N SER A 359 -11.28 -2.93 -8.73
CA SER A 359 -10.67 -3.12 -7.40
C SER A 359 -10.12 -4.54 -7.20
N GLY A 360 -9.07 -4.66 -6.39
CA GLY A 360 -8.40 -5.93 -6.11
C GLY A 360 -9.12 -6.83 -5.11
N GLY A 361 -8.34 -7.78 -4.57
CA GLY A 361 -8.77 -8.75 -3.57
C GLY A 361 -8.26 -8.43 -2.16
N ILE A 362 -8.28 -9.47 -1.33
CA ILE A 362 -7.54 -9.54 -0.07
C ILE A 362 -6.47 -10.62 -0.24
N GLY A 363 -5.22 -10.28 0.03
CA GLY A 363 -4.14 -11.24 0.21
C GLY A 363 -3.77 -11.29 1.69
N PHE A 364 -3.49 -12.48 2.21
CA PHE A 364 -3.11 -12.67 3.60
C PHE A 364 -2.16 -13.88 3.74
N LEU A 365 -0.99 -13.65 4.31
CA LEU A 365 -0.16 -14.68 4.92
C LEU A 365 -0.25 -14.50 6.43
N CYS A 366 -0.50 -15.57 7.17
CA CYS A 366 -0.51 -15.60 8.62
C CYS A 366 0.39 -16.74 9.07
N ASP A 367 1.47 -16.42 9.76
CA ASP A 367 2.24 -17.35 10.58
C ASP A 367 1.90 -17.12 12.06
N LEU A 368 2.25 -18.05 12.94
CA LEU A 368 1.94 -18.00 14.37
C LEU A 368 3.02 -18.50 15.32
N ALA A 369 4.08 -19.18 14.85
CA ALA A 369 5.21 -19.56 15.71
C ALA A 369 6.38 -20.15 14.93
N GLY A 370 7.56 -19.52 14.96
CA GLY A 370 8.74 -20.12 14.34
C GLY A 370 10.03 -19.31 14.38
N ASN A 371 10.91 -19.51 13.40
CA ASN A 371 12.09 -18.66 13.18
C ASN A 371 12.29 -18.58 11.66
N ASP A 372 11.52 -17.71 11.04
CA ASP A 372 11.05 -17.89 9.68
C ASP A 372 11.81 -17.03 8.68
N PHE A 373 11.78 -17.46 7.43
CA PHE A 373 12.53 -16.87 6.34
C PHE A 373 11.62 -16.43 5.20
N TYR A 374 11.19 -15.17 5.28
CA TYR A 374 10.41 -14.51 4.24
C TYR A 374 11.33 -13.92 3.16
N ASN A 375 11.49 -14.62 2.05
CA ASN A 375 12.32 -14.19 0.94
C ASN A 375 11.53 -13.93 -0.35
N GLY A 376 11.37 -12.67 -0.73
CA GLY A 376 10.75 -12.30 -2.00
C GLY A 376 11.15 -10.90 -2.45
N ASP A 377 11.56 -10.75 -3.70
CA ASP A 377 12.12 -9.50 -4.22
C ASP A 377 11.10 -8.35 -4.28
N ILE A 378 10.09 -8.44 -5.15
CA ILE A 378 9.25 -7.28 -5.50
C ILE A 378 7.76 -7.61 -5.40
N PHE A 379 6.99 -6.73 -4.75
CA PHE A 379 5.57 -6.93 -4.43
C PHE A 379 5.34 -8.12 -3.48
N CYS A 380 5.78 -8.01 -2.23
CA CYS A 380 5.77 -9.10 -1.24
C CYS A 380 5.41 -8.61 0.17
N GLN A 381 5.41 -9.51 1.16
CA GLN A 381 5.38 -9.21 2.60
C GLN A 381 4.30 -8.19 3.00
N GLY A 382 3.03 -8.54 2.77
CA GLY A 382 1.89 -7.70 3.11
C GLY A 382 1.71 -6.43 2.28
N CYS A 383 2.47 -6.24 1.20
CA CYS A 383 2.31 -5.12 0.28
C CYS A 383 0.98 -5.19 -0.52
N SER A 384 0.53 -4.06 -1.08
CA SER A 384 -0.70 -4.03 -1.89
C SER A 384 -0.69 -2.99 -3.02
N TYR A 385 -1.46 -3.24 -4.08
CA TYR A 385 -1.57 -2.36 -5.25
C TYR A 385 -3.01 -2.22 -5.78
N TRP A 386 -3.51 -0.99 -5.93
CA TRP A 386 -4.80 -0.64 -6.56
C TRP A 386 -6.07 -1.26 -5.90
N TYR A 387 -6.64 -0.52 -4.94
CA TYR A 387 -7.92 -0.84 -4.30
C TYR A 387 -7.99 -2.28 -3.73
N SER A 388 -6.89 -2.74 -3.15
CA SER A 388 -6.73 -4.04 -2.52
C SER A 388 -6.31 -3.91 -1.05
N LEU A 389 -6.30 -5.03 -0.34
CA LEU A 389 -5.73 -5.16 1.01
C LEU A 389 -4.72 -6.31 0.98
N GLY A 390 -3.45 -6.01 1.25
CA GLY A 390 -2.40 -7.00 1.47
C GLY A 390 -2.04 -7.04 2.95
N MET A 391 -1.77 -8.24 3.46
CA MET A 391 -1.49 -8.48 4.87
C MET A 391 -0.46 -9.58 5.06
N LEU A 392 0.54 -9.33 5.90
CA LEU A 392 1.34 -10.36 6.57
C LEU A 392 1.12 -10.19 8.08
N TYR A 393 0.94 -11.30 8.79
CA TYR A 393 0.90 -11.36 10.25
C TYR A 393 1.82 -12.50 10.68
N ASP A 394 2.68 -12.22 11.65
CA ASP A 394 3.50 -13.17 12.40
C ASP A 394 3.14 -13.07 13.90
N GLU A 395 3.43 -14.07 14.74
CA GLU A 395 3.08 -14.05 16.18
C GLU A 395 4.23 -14.29 17.18
N ASP A 396 5.28 -15.04 16.84
CA ASP A 396 6.39 -15.39 17.76
C ASP A 396 7.59 -16.00 16.98
N GLY A 397 8.74 -15.32 16.92
CA GLY A 397 9.92 -15.88 16.25
C GLY A 397 11.27 -15.16 16.40
N ASN A 398 12.13 -15.25 15.37
CA ASN A 398 13.38 -14.46 15.20
C ASN A 398 13.69 -14.33 13.70
N ASP A 399 12.91 -13.50 13.04
CA ASP A 399 12.46 -13.73 11.67
C ASP A 399 13.19 -12.85 10.67
N LYS A 400 13.15 -13.25 9.40
CA LYS A 400 14.03 -12.71 8.37
C LYS A 400 13.24 -12.30 7.14
N TYR A 401 12.86 -11.03 7.13
CA TYR A 401 12.14 -10.38 6.04
C TYR A 401 13.11 -9.80 5.02
N TYR A 402 13.41 -10.57 3.96
CA TYR A 402 14.26 -10.15 2.85
C TYR A 402 13.44 -9.75 1.64
N ALA A 403 13.62 -8.50 1.20
CA ALA A 403 12.98 -7.95 0.01
C ALA A 403 13.84 -6.94 -0.76
N THR A 404 13.39 -6.62 -1.97
CA THR A 404 13.99 -5.64 -2.88
C THR A 404 13.20 -4.33 -2.94
N GLU A 405 11.91 -4.32 -3.29
CA GLU A 405 11.07 -3.08 -3.38
C GLU A 405 9.56 -3.44 -3.26
N TYR A 406 8.72 -2.50 -2.82
CA TYR A 406 7.27 -2.72 -2.64
C TYR A 406 6.98 -3.90 -1.69
N ALA A 407 7.45 -3.79 -0.45
CA ALA A 407 7.46 -4.87 0.53
C ALA A 407 7.05 -4.38 1.94
N GLN A 408 7.05 -5.29 2.93
CA GLN A 408 7.01 -4.97 4.37
C GLN A 408 5.90 -3.97 4.73
N GLY A 409 4.66 -4.35 4.38
CA GLY A 409 3.46 -3.57 4.66
C GLY A 409 3.26 -2.31 3.81
N ALA A 410 4.00 -2.14 2.71
CA ALA A 410 3.84 -0.98 1.83
C ALA A 410 2.47 -0.96 1.10
N GLY A 411 1.79 0.18 1.09
CA GLY A 411 0.52 0.37 0.38
C GLY A 411 0.66 1.23 -0.86
N ILE A 412 0.21 0.76 -2.03
CA ILE A 412 0.47 1.43 -3.32
C ILE A 412 -0.83 1.75 -4.08
N HIS A 413 -1.01 3.02 -4.47
CA HIS A 413 -2.15 3.55 -5.25
C HIS A 413 -3.53 3.15 -4.70
N LEU A 414 -4.05 3.84 -3.68
CA LEU A 414 -5.39 3.61 -3.11
C LEU A 414 -5.60 2.20 -2.50
N ALA A 415 -4.53 1.47 -2.18
CA ALA A 415 -4.56 0.18 -1.50
C ALA A 415 -4.09 0.30 -0.04
N ILE A 416 -4.21 -0.79 0.73
CA ILE A 416 -3.77 -0.89 2.12
C ILE A 416 -2.79 -2.06 2.22
N GLY A 417 -1.52 -1.76 2.51
CA GLY A 417 -0.53 -2.76 2.90
C GLY A 417 -0.41 -2.82 4.42
N SER A 418 -0.12 -3.99 4.95
CA SER A 418 0.12 -4.20 6.38
C SER A 418 1.08 -5.36 6.60
N LEU A 419 2.12 -5.12 7.40
CA LEU A 419 2.87 -6.16 8.10
C LEU A 419 2.64 -5.94 9.59
N VAL A 420 2.39 -7.02 10.33
CA VAL A 420 2.32 -7.01 11.78
C VAL A 420 3.17 -8.17 12.27
N ASP A 421 4.20 -7.86 13.01
CA ASP A 421 4.95 -8.78 13.86
C ASP A 421 4.57 -8.52 15.32
N LYS A 422 4.92 -9.43 16.22
CA LYS A 422 4.36 -9.53 17.57
C LYS A 422 5.38 -9.89 18.65
N ALA A 423 6.45 -10.60 18.30
CA ALA A 423 7.55 -10.95 19.20
C ALA A 423 8.71 -11.61 18.44
N GLY A 424 9.93 -11.09 18.59
CA GLY A 424 11.13 -11.75 18.09
C GLY A 424 12.43 -11.02 18.38
N ASN A 425 13.36 -11.04 17.41
CA ASN A 425 14.56 -10.17 17.33
C ASN A 425 14.91 -10.06 15.84
N ASP A 426 14.17 -9.21 15.14
CA ASP A 426 13.80 -9.51 13.76
C ASP A 426 14.57 -8.69 12.73
N PHE A 427 14.74 -9.27 11.55
CA PHE A 427 15.62 -8.72 10.51
C PHE A 427 14.82 -8.27 9.28
N TYR A 428 14.44 -7.00 9.31
CA TYR A 428 13.73 -6.33 8.23
C TYR A 428 14.70 -5.71 7.22
N TYR A 429 14.99 -6.42 6.13
CA TYR A 429 15.84 -5.91 5.04
C TYR A 429 15.05 -5.66 3.77
N SER A 430 15.03 -4.41 3.33
CA SER A 430 14.55 -4.02 2.00
C SER A 430 15.60 -3.23 1.24
N ARG A 431 16.00 -3.70 0.06
CA ARG A 431 17.09 -3.08 -0.70
C ARG A 431 16.74 -1.68 -1.24
N LEU A 432 15.46 -1.41 -1.48
CA LEU A 432 14.84 -0.17 -2.01
C LEU A 432 13.49 0.08 -1.30
N GLY A 433 12.97 1.29 -1.41
CA GLY A 433 11.59 1.60 -1.04
C GLY A 433 10.73 1.89 -2.26
N PRO A 434 9.40 1.77 -2.16
CA PRO A 434 8.64 1.77 -0.90
C PRO A 434 8.68 0.46 -0.11
N SER A 435 8.95 0.53 1.20
CA SER A 435 8.93 -0.62 2.13
C SER A 435 8.58 -0.18 3.55
N GLN A 436 8.66 -1.05 4.57
CA GLN A 436 8.62 -0.69 6.01
C GLN A 436 7.52 0.33 6.39
N GLY A 437 6.27 -0.03 6.06
CA GLY A 437 5.09 0.77 6.35
C GLY A 437 4.92 2.04 5.51
N GLU A 438 5.63 2.17 4.39
CA GLU A 438 5.43 3.28 3.44
C GLU A 438 4.08 3.23 2.72
N GLY A 439 3.35 4.35 2.74
CA GLY A 439 2.22 4.56 1.84
C GLY A 439 2.64 5.33 0.60
N HIS A 440 2.13 4.96 -0.58
CA HIS A 440 2.37 5.68 -1.84
C HIS A 440 1.10 5.98 -2.64
N ASP A 441 0.88 7.26 -2.96
CA ASP A 441 -0.21 7.76 -3.83
C ASP A 441 -1.63 7.45 -3.32
N LEU A 442 -2.05 8.16 -2.27
CA LEU A 442 -3.35 8.01 -1.58
C LEU A 442 -3.61 6.64 -0.94
N ALA A 443 -2.58 5.80 -0.82
CA ALA A 443 -2.62 4.50 -0.16
C ALA A 443 -2.29 4.60 1.35
N ILE A 444 -2.35 3.45 2.03
CA ILE A 444 -2.02 3.27 3.45
C ILE A 444 -0.95 2.18 3.55
N GLY A 445 0.24 2.50 4.06
CA GLY A 445 1.24 1.51 4.47
C GLY A 445 1.30 1.42 5.99
N ILE A 446 1.49 0.21 6.51
CA ILE A 446 1.58 -0.09 7.95
C ILE A 446 2.64 -1.18 8.15
N LEU A 447 3.62 -0.90 9.01
CA LEU A 447 4.41 -1.91 9.72
C LEU A 447 4.16 -1.71 11.22
N ILE A 448 3.87 -2.79 11.93
CA ILE A 448 3.80 -2.82 13.38
C ILE A 448 4.72 -3.95 13.84
N ASP A 449 5.64 -3.64 14.73
CA ASP A 449 6.31 -4.59 15.60
C ASP A 449 5.78 -4.42 17.03
N GLU A 450 5.92 -5.44 17.89
CA GLU A 450 5.48 -5.36 19.28
C GLU A 450 6.53 -5.71 20.36
N ASP A 451 7.59 -6.49 20.10
CA ASP A 451 8.58 -6.92 21.13
C ASP A 451 9.84 -7.58 20.51
N GLY A 452 11.02 -6.94 20.52
CA GLY A 452 12.28 -7.57 20.05
C GLY A 452 13.50 -6.64 20.06
N ASP A 453 14.74 -7.14 20.05
CA ASP A 453 15.93 -6.30 19.75
C ASP A 453 16.19 -6.31 18.24
N ASP A 454 15.56 -5.42 17.48
CA ASP A 454 15.33 -5.58 16.04
C ASP A 454 16.31 -4.84 15.12
N PHE A 455 16.33 -5.24 13.84
CA PHE A 455 17.11 -4.60 12.79
C PHE A 455 16.27 -4.21 11.56
N TYR A 456 16.20 -2.90 11.29
CA TYR A 456 15.45 -2.33 10.17
C TYR A 456 16.39 -1.66 9.16
N TYR A 457 16.54 -2.24 7.97
CA TYR A 457 17.26 -1.65 6.85
C TYR A 457 16.35 -1.34 5.66
N SER A 458 16.31 -0.07 5.24
CA SER A 458 15.71 0.30 3.95
C SER A 458 16.45 1.42 3.21
N SER A 459 16.38 1.38 1.89
CA SER A 459 16.74 2.51 1.00
C SER A 459 15.53 3.35 0.59
N GLY A 460 14.35 3.04 1.13
CA GLY A 460 13.15 3.87 1.10
C GLY A 460 13.14 4.88 2.25
N GLY A 461 12.02 4.94 2.95
CA GLY A 461 11.94 5.47 4.31
C GLY A 461 11.11 4.57 5.22
N GLN A 462 11.08 4.90 6.51
CA GLN A 462 10.40 4.11 7.54
C GLN A 462 9.16 4.87 8.02
N GLY A 463 7.97 4.28 7.81
CA GLY A 463 6.68 4.88 8.18
C GLY A 463 6.37 6.21 7.47
N ILE A 464 6.62 6.31 6.16
CA ILE A 464 6.52 7.59 5.42
C ILE A 464 5.29 7.70 4.52
N GLY A 465 4.75 8.92 4.42
CA GLY A 465 3.62 9.27 3.55
C GLY A 465 4.08 9.87 2.21
N LEU A 466 4.34 9.05 1.20
CA LEU A 466 4.61 9.49 -0.17
C LEU A 466 3.34 9.78 -0.99
N ASN A 467 3.31 10.98 -1.57
CA ASN A 467 2.32 11.41 -2.54
C ASN A 467 0.87 11.37 -2.01
N ASN A 468 0.66 11.94 -0.82
CA ASN A 468 -0.65 12.12 -0.17
C ASN A 468 -1.26 10.85 0.46
N SER A 469 -0.42 9.87 0.73
CA SER A 469 -0.72 8.63 1.46
C SER A 469 -0.61 8.81 2.98
N PHE A 470 -0.90 7.73 3.70
CA PHE A 470 -0.53 7.51 5.09
C PHE A 470 0.55 6.41 5.15
N GLY A 471 1.63 6.63 5.89
CA GLY A 471 2.58 5.59 6.27
C GLY A 471 2.72 5.53 7.80
N LEU A 472 2.91 4.32 8.33
CA LEU A 472 3.12 4.05 9.74
C LEU A 472 4.19 2.98 9.90
N LEU A 473 5.22 3.27 10.68
CA LEU A 473 6.02 2.27 11.39
C LEU A 473 5.77 2.49 12.88
N LEU A 474 5.31 1.46 13.57
CA LEU A 474 5.19 1.42 15.03
C LEU A 474 6.04 0.26 15.53
N ASP A 475 7.03 0.58 16.33
CA ASP A 475 7.78 -0.32 17.20
C ASP A 475 7.33 -0.05 18.65
N LYS A 476 7.43 -1.04 19.55
CA LYS A 476 6.92 -0.91 20.92
C LYS A 476 7.95 -1.20 22.01
N ASN A 477 8.85 -2.15 21.81
CA ASN A 477 9.80 -2.59 22.83
C ASN A 477 11.04 -3.18 22.15
N GLY A 478 12.22 -2.64 22.44
CA GLY A 478 13.45 -3.21 21.92
C GLY A 478 14.74 -2.51 22.33
N ASN A 479 15.78 -2.70 21.51
CA ASN A 479 17.02 -1.93 21.47
C ASN A 479 17.51 -1.91 20.00
N ASP A 480 16.90 -1.05 19.20
CA ASP A 480 16.65 -1.35 17.79
C ASP A 480 17.56 -0.61 16.83
N LEU A 481 17.76 -1.18 15.65
CA LEU A 481 18.75 -0.70 14.68
C LEU A 481 18.10 -0.19 13.40
N TYR A 482 17.71 1.10 13.39
CA TYR A 482 17.07 1.77 12.26
C TYR A 482 18.08 2.35 11.26
N PHE A 483 18.46 1.55 10.26
CA PHE A 483 19.31 1.96 9.15
C PHE A 483 18.50 2.42 7.93
N ASN A 484 18.69 3.69 7.58
CA ASN A 484 18.20 4.24 6.32
C ASN A 484 19.34 4.76 5.43
N LYS A 485 19.22 4.57 4.12
CA LYS A 485 20.24 5.00 3.15
C LYS A 485 20.05 6.45 2.65
N GLU A 486 18.83 6.98 2.72
CA GLU A 486 18.41 8.24 2.10
C GLU A 486 18.45 9.43 3.07
N GLU A 487 19.23 10.46 2.75
CA GLU A 487 19.42 11.66 3.59
C GLU A 487 18.14 12.47 3.87
N LYS A 488 17.04 12.23 3.12
CA LYS A 488 15.80 13.03 3.16
C LYS A 488 14.56 12.28 3.62
N PHE A 489 14.62 10.95 3.59
CA PHE A 489 13.46 10.07 3.76
C PHE A 489 13.84 8.96 4.73
N GLY A 490 14.34 9.33 5.92
CA GLY A 490 14.56 8.35 6.99
C GLY A 490 13.22 7.96 7.64
N GLN A 491 13.14 8.17 8.94
CA GLN A 491 12.03 7.82 9.78
C GLN A 491 10.98 8.94 9.83
N GLY A 492 9.70 8.62 9.65
CA GLY A 492 8.58 9.55 9.92
C GLY A 492 8.59 10.81 9.03
N PHE A 493 8.46 10.65 7.72
CA PHE A 493 8.42 11.75 6.75
C PHE A 493 7.11 11.78 5.94
N ALA A 494 6.72 12.94 5.41
CA ALA A 494 5.63 13.02 4.42
C ALA A 494 5.87 14.12 3.39
N ASN A 495 5.76 13.80 2.09
CA ASN A 495 5.93 14.80 1.05
C ASN A 495 4.60 15.54 0.75
N GLN A 496 4.69 16.67 0.03
CA GLN A 496 3.53 17.36 -0.52
C GLN A 496 3.46 17.09 -2.03
N ALA A 497 2.34 16.54 -2.51
CA ALA A 497 2.16 16.22 -3.93
C ALA A 497 0.80 16.68 -4.45
N ARG A 498 0.77 17.23 -5.66
CA ARG A 498 -0.47 17.60 -6.38
C ARG A 498 -1.41 18.59 -5.66
N GLY A 499 -1.02 19.13 -4.50
CA GLY A 499 -1.77 20.11 -3.70
C GLY A 499 -2.08 19.64 -2.26
N PHE A 500 -2.07 18.33 -2.04
CA PHE A 500 -2.31 17.70 -0.74
C PHE A 500 -0.97 17.34 -0.06
N GLY A 501 -1.00 16.92 1.20
CA GLY A 501 0.16 16.38 1.91
C GLY A 501 -0.14 14.98 2.42
N GLY A 502 0.90 14.13 2.51
CA GLY A 502 0.79 12.84 3.20
C GLY A 502 0.87 12.96 4.72
N ILE A 503 0.70 11.83 5.40
CA ILE A 503 0.97 11.62 6.82
C ILE A 503 2.04 10.52 6.92
N GLY A 504 3.07 10.73 7.74
CA GLY A 504 4.08 9.72 8.01
C GLY A 504 4.30 9.62 9.52
N ILE A 505 4.11 8.46 10.09
CA ILE A 505 4.24 8.24 11.52
C ILE A 505 5.34 7.21 11.72
N PHE A 506 6.36 7.60 12.47
CA PHE A 506 7.32 6.68 13.04
C PHE A 506 7.20 6.79 14.56
N ILE A 507 7.02 5.66 15.23
CA ILE A 507 6.96 5.58 16.68
C ILE A 507 7.82 4.40 17.06
N ASP A 508 8.93 4.66 17.73
CA ASP A 508 9.41 3.75 18.77
C ASP A 508 8.82 4.22 20.12
N LEU A 509 8.66 3.28 21.06
CA LEU A 509 8.18 3.54 22.41
C LEU A 509 9.19 3.24 23.52
N LYS A 510 10.21 2.38 23.30
CA LYS A 510 11.14 1.93 24.34
C LYS A 510 12.41 1.27 23.77
N GLY A 511 13.57 1.92 23.92
CA GLY A 511 14.84 1.20 23.81
C GLY A 511 16.12 1.98 24.16
N ASN A 512 17.23 1.54 23.55
CA ASN A 512 18.52 2.22 23.44
C ASN A 512 19.02 2.04 22.00
N ASP A 513 18.67 2.96 21.11
CA ASP A 513 18.39 2.60 19.73
C ASP A 513 19.40 3.23 18.78
N LEU A 514 19.86 2.48 17.77
CA LEU A 514 20.89 2.91 16.85
C LEU A 514 20.33 3.30 15.49
N TYR A 515 20.29 4.61 15.26
CA TYR A 515 19.90 5.19 13.98
C TYR A 515 21.13 5.39 13.09
N GLY A 516 21.00 5.02 11.82
CA GLY A 516 22.00 5.34 10.80
C GLY A 516 22.26 6.86 10.71
N GLU A 517 23.50 7.26 10.43
CA GLU A 517 23.91 8.69 10.34
C GLU A 517 23.07 9.51 9.33
N LYS A 518 22.45 8.83 8.37
CA LYS A 518 21.59 9.40 7.32
C LYS A 518 20.13 9.14 7.67
N GLY A 519 19.49 10.14 8.27
CA GLY A 519 18.10 10.07 8.65
C GLY A 519 17.64 11.27 9.46
N MET A 520 16.34 11.30 9.75
CA MET A 520 15.77 12.22 10.75
C MET A 520 15.71 11.58 12.13
N GLY A 521 15.52 10.25 12.17
CA GLY A 521 15.52 9.44 13.37
C GLY A 521 16.85 9.50 14.09
N LYS A 522 16.74 9.60 15.41
CA LYS A 522 17.85 9.78 16.34
C LYS A 522 17.38 9.20 17.66
N ASP A 523 18.23 8.37 18.25
CA ASP A 523 18.05 7.79 19.59
C ASP A 523 17.35 8.79 20.50
N ARG A 524 16.25 8.33 21.09
CA ARG A 524 15.59 8.96 22.21
C ARG A 524 15.03 10.35 21.95
N SER A 525 14.56 10.57 20.73
CA SER A 525 14.19 11.90 20.24
C SER A 525 12.81 12.01 19.61
N THR A 526 12.24 13.22 19.63
CA THR A 526 11.17 13.59 18.70
C THR A 526 11.73 14.34 17.48
N TRP A 527 11.16 14.10 16.29
CA TRP A 527 11.41 14.90 15.08
C TRP A 527 10.13 15.06 14.25
N MET A 528 10.13 16.05 13.34
CA MET A 528 9.01 16.28 12.42
C MET A 528 9.55 16.37 10.99
N GLY A 529 9.17 15.41 10.15
CA GLY A 529 9.41 15.46 8.71
C GLY A 529 8.25 16.13 7.96
N GLY A 530 8.54 16.75 6.81
CA GLY A 530 7.49 17.13 5.87
C GLY A 530 6.46 18.14 6.41
N ILE A 531 5.16 17.82 6.25
CA ILE A 531 4.04 18.67 6.68
C ILE A 531 3.26 18.08 7.86
N TYR A 532 2.91 16.79 7.78
CA TYR A 532 2.15 16.07 8.80
C TYR A 532 2.84 14.74 9.16
N ALA A 533 4.16 14.78 9.30
CA ALA A 533 4.90 13.62 9.78
C ALA A 533 5.55 13.87 11.13
N TYR A 534 5.58 12.83 11.94
CA TYR A 534 6.05 12.85 13.32
C TYR A 534 6.83 11.56 13.57
N GLY A 535 8.04 11.71 14.10
CA GLY A 535 8.86 10.63 14.60
C GLY A 535 9.08 10.80 16.10
N ILE A 536 9.04 9.71 16.85
CA ILE A 536 9.33 9.69 18.29
C ILE A 536 10.08 8.42 18.68
N ASP A 537 10.91 8.61 19.69
CA ASP A 537 11.71 7.71 20.51
C ASP A 537 12.04 8.53 21.81
N GLU A 538 12.35 7.95 22.97
CA GLU A 538 12.25 8.64 24.30
C GLU A 538 13.57 8.88 25.12
N LEU A 539 14.05 10.16 25.21
CA LEU A 539 15.15 10.76 26.07
C LEU A 539 16.54 11.20 25.47
N LYS A 540 16.68 12.39 24.86
CA LYS A 540 17.94 12.87 24.24
C LYS A 540 18.69 13.97 25.01
N GLU A 541 20.03 13.93 25.00
CA GLU A 541 20.94 15.10 24.82
C GLU A 541 22.06 14.75 23.79
N LYS A 542 22.72 15.73 23.13
CA LYS A 542 23.56 15.48 21.92
C LYS A 542 24.78 16.40 21.74
N GLU A 543 25.81 15.93 21.01
CA GLU A 543 26.94 16.74 20.44
C GLU A 543 27.31 16.34 18.97
N GLU A 544 28.14 17.14 18.28
CA GLU A 544 28.50 17.05 16.83
C GLU A 544 30.00 17.37 16.52
N LYS A 545 30.53 16.96 15.33
CA LYS A 545 31.75 17.54 14.67
C LYS A 545 31.89 17.15 13.15
N PRO A 546 32.75 17.82 12.33
CA PRO A 546 32.52 18.05 10.88
C PRO A 546 33.51 17.45 9.82
N GLU A 547 33.17 17.62 8.51
CA GLU A 547 33.84 17.14 7.27
C GLU A 547 34.97 18.03 6.65
N LYS A 548 35.57 17.58 5.52
CA LYS A 548 36.62 18.24 4.70
C LYS A 548 36.39 18.16 3.16
N LYS A 549 37.20 18.92 2.39
CA LYS A 549 37.13 19.28 0.93
C LYS A 549 38.55 19.24 0.31
N ASP A 550 38.88 19.38 -0.99
CA ASP A 550 38.22 19.70 -2.28
C ASP A 550 39.15 19.22 -3.45
N THR A 551 38.65 18.73 -4.60
CA THR A 551 39.47 18.47 -5.82
C THR A 551 38.79 18.73 -7.17
N LEU A 552 37.60 19.35 -7.22
CA LEU A 552 36.70 19.22 -8.38
C LEU A 552 36.77 20.34 -9.45
N LYS A 553 37.57 21.38 -9.21
CA LYS A 553 37.44 22.67 -9.91
C LYS A 553 38.11 22.75 -11.30
N GLU A 554 39.22 22.06 -11.52
CA GLU A 554 40.10 22.27 -12.69
C GLU A 554 39.59 21.68 -14.02
N ASN A 555 38.57 20.82 -13.98
CA ASN A 555 38.03 20.16 -15.17
C ASN A 555 36.87 20.91 -15.86
N LEU A 556 36.16 21.79 -15.16
CA LEU A 556 34.96 22.45 -15.68
C LEU A 556 35.29 23.64 -16.61
N GLU A 557 36.42 24.32 -16.40
CA GLU A 557 36.80 25.50 -17.18
C GLU A 557 37.06 25.21 -18.66
N LYS A 558 37.39 23.95 -19.02
CA LYS A 558 37.77 23.53 -20.38
C LYS A 558 36.58 23.09 -21.24
N MET A 559 35.40 22.91 -20.66
CA MET A 559 34.19 22.42 -21.34
C MET A 559 33.44 23.55 -22.06
N THR A 560 32.58 23.23 -23.04
CA THR A 560 31.65 24.20 -23.66
C THR A 560 30.50 24.56 -22.70
N VAL A 561 29.84 25.71 -22.88
CA VAL A 561 28.66 26.09 -22.06
C VAL A 561 27.57 25.03 -22.08
N GLY A 562 27.32 24.37 -23.21
CA GLY A 562 26.32 23.30 -23.31
C GLY A 562 26.68 22.05 -22.48
N GLU A 563 27.96 21.74 -22.32
CA GLU A 563 28.43 20.63 -21.49
C GLU A 563 28.40 21.00 -20.00
N VAL A 564 28.88 22.19 -19.62
CA VAL A 564 28.78 22.68 -18.24
C VAL A 564 27.30 22.77 -17.82
N PHE A 565 26.41 23.19 -18.72
CA PHE A 565 24.96 23.21 -18.46
C PHE A 565 24.36 21.82 -18.21
N LYS A 566 24.85 20.76 -18.89
CA LYS A 566 24.45 19.37 -18.57
C LYS A 566 24.85 18.99 -17.14
N TYR A 567 26.03 19.37 -16.66
CA TYR A 567 26.45 19.12 -15.28
C TYR A 567 25.65 19.94 -14.26
N ALA A 568 25.43 21.23 -14.52
CA ALA A 568 24.61 22.11 -13.68
C ALA A 568 23.14 21.64 -13.53
N SER A 569 22.66 20.87 -14.52
CA SER A 569 21.31 20.29 -14.61
C SER A 569 21.22 18.83 -14.12
N LYS A 570 22.21 18.33 -13.36
CA LYS A 570 22.11 17.03 -12.66
C LYS A 570 21.45 17.17 -11.29
N TRP A 571 21.03 16.04 -10.72
CA TRP A 571 20.61 15.96 -9.32
C TRP A 571 21.75 16.35 -8.39
N GLU A 572 21.48 17.29 -7.47
CA GLU A 572 22.47 17.83 -6.52
C GLU A 572 22.53 16.95 -5.24
N VAL A 573 22.90 15.68 -5.42
CA VAL A 573 22.95 14.64 -4.37
C VAL A 573 24.21 13.80 -4.50
N GLY A 574 24.64 13.15 -3.41
CA GLY A 574 25.84 12.30 -3.38
C GLY A 574 27.07 12.97 -4.00
N SER A 575 27.84 12.21 -4.79
CA SER A 575 29.04 12.69 -5.50
C SER A 575 28.76 13.79 -6.55
N ALA A 576 27.50 13.95 -6.98
CA ALA A 576 27.12 15.01 -7.93
C ALA A 576 26.89 16.38 -7.26
N LYS A 577 26.74 16.43 -5.93
CA LYS A 577 26.45 17.67 -5.15
C LYS A 577 27.49 18.77 -5.39
N GLU A 578 28.77 18.41 -5.43
CA GLU A 578 29.87 19.36 -5.60
C GLU A 578 30.08 19.76 -7.07
N ILE A 579 30.09 18.82 -8.01
CA ILE A 579 30.23 19.14 -9.45
C ILE A 579 29.07 19.97 -9.99
N VAL A 580 27.83 19.76 -9.49
CA VAL A 580 26.67 20.58 -9.86
C VAL A 580 26.86 22.04 -9.42
N ARG A 581 27.36 22.26 -8.19
CA ARG A 581 27.60 23.60 -7.64
C ARG A 581 28.72 24.32 -8.37
N GLU A 582 29.84 23.66 -8.63
CA GLU A 582 30.93 24.26 -9.40
C GLU A 582 30.53 24.51 -10.87
N ALA A 583 29.72 23.63 -11.48
CA ALA A 583 29.21 23.85 -12.84
C ALA A 583 28.26 25.07 -12.92
N ARG A 584 27.39 25.28 -11.92
CA ARG A 584 26.55 26.48 -11.86
C ARG A 584 27.40 27.75 -11.66
N LYS A 585 28.39 27.73 -10.76
CA LYS A 585 29.36 28.83 -10.61
C LYS A 585 30.10 29.15 -11.91
N GLU A 586 30.50 28.14 -12.66
CA GLU A 586 31.19 28.32 -13.95
C GLU A 586 30.28 28.96 -15.01
N LEU A 587 29.00 28.56 -15.10
CA LEU A 587 28.04 29.21 -15.98
C LEU A 587 27.80 30.68 -15.59
N ILE A 588 27.73 30.97 -14.29
CA ILE A 588 27.64 32.34 -13.78
C ILE A 588 28.89 33.16 -14.16
N ARG A 589 30.10 32.55 -14.10
CA ARG A 589 31.36 33.19 -14.51
C ARG A 589 31.37 33.57 -15.99
N ARG A 590 30.77 32.75 -16.86
CA ARG A 590 30.69 32.95 -18.31
C ARG A 590 29.63 33.95 -18.79
N LYS A 591 28.76 34.43 -17.89
CA LYS A 591 27.85 35.56 -18.13
C LYS A 591 27.04 35.45 -19.43
N GLU A 592 27.33 36.30 -20.41
CA GLU A 592 26.61 36.44 -21.68
C GLU A 592 26.57 35.14 -22.49
N GLU A 593 27.63 34.34 -22.47
CA GLU A 593 27.68 33.05 -23.18
C GLU A 593 26.62 32.07 -22.63
N ALA A 594 26.51 32.00 -21.30
CA ALA A 594 25.52 31.17 -20.61
C ALA A 594 24.09 31.69 -20.80
N ILE A 595 23.88 33.01 -20.73
CA ILE A 595 22.57 33.62 -20.95
C ILE A 595 22.08 33.42 -22.39
N ASN A 596 22.95 33.62 -23.39
CA ASN A 596 22.61 33.40 -24.79
C ASN A 596 22.24 31.94 -25.08
N TYR A 597 22.98 30.98 -24.51
CA TYR A 597 22.65 29.56 -24.61
C TYR A 597 21.28 29.24 -23.97
N ILE A 598 21.01 29.77 -22.78
CA ILE A 598 19.73 29.58 -22.07
C ILE A 598 18.55 30.11 -22.89
N LEU A 599 18.65 31.37 -23.36
CA LEU A 599 17.59 32.05 -24.09
C LEU A 599 17.26 31.35 -25.42
N LYS A 600 18.28 30.88 -26.14
CA LYS A 600 18.13 30.25 -27.46
C LYS A 600 17.73 28.78 -27.39
N GLU A 601 18.38 27.99 -26.53
CA GLU A 601 18.31 26.51 -26.58
C GLU A 601 17.49 25.89 -25.43
N LYS A 602 17.32 26.57 -24.29
CA LYS A 602 16.80 25.95 -23.05
C LYS A 602 15.55 26.60 -22.44
N LEU A 603 15.16 27.78 -22.87
CA LEU A 603 14.01 28.51 -22.31
C LEU A 603 12.67 27.74 -22.41
N ALA A 604 12.55 26.81 -23.37
CA ALA A 604 11.39 25.93 -23.57
C ALA A 604 11.48 24.58 -22.84
N THR A 605 12.44 24.38 -21.93
CA THR A 605 12.64 23.08 -21.26
C THR A 605 11.43 22.63 -20.44
N LYS A 606 11.16 21.33 -20.48
CA LYS A 606 10.21 20.62 -19.61
C LYS A 606 10.91 19.92 -18.43
N ASN A 607 12.24 19.88 -18.41
CA ASN A 607 13.03 19.22 -17.37
C ASN A 607 13.18 20.17 -16.17
N SER A 608 12.74 19.72 -14.99
CA SER A 608 12.80 20.49 -13.75
C SER A 608 14.23 20.79 -13.28
N LEU A 609 15.20 19.92 -13.58
CA LEU A 609 16.61 20.13 -13.23
C LEU A 609 17.27 21.18 -14.13
N GLU A 610 16.95 21.18 -15.43
CA GLU A 610 17.38 22.25 -16.34
C GLU A 610 16.77 23.59 -15.93
N LEU A 611 15.47 23.63 -15.58
CA LEU A 611 14.81 24.85 -15.10
C LEU A 611 15.45 25.36 -13.80
N ARG A 612 15.84 24.47 -12.88
CA ARG A 612 16.55 24.83 -11.63
C ARG A 612 17.95 25.39 -11.89
N ALA A 613 18.68 24.85 -12.87
CA ALA A 613 19.95 25.42 -13.30
C ALA A 613 19.77 26.82 -13.90
N ILE A 614 18.75 27.00 -14.76
CA ILE A 614 18.39 28.30 -15.34
C ILE A 614 18.02 29.31 -14.25
N GLU A 615 17.24 28.91 -13.25
CA GLU A 615 16.85 29.77 -12.11
C GLU A 615 18.07 30.32 -11.37
N GLU A 616 19.02 29.47 -10.99
CA GLU A 616 20.20 29.89 -10.23
C GLU A 616 21.09 30.87 -11.04
N ILE A 617 21.24 30.61 -12.34
CA ILE A 617 21.99 31.48 -13.26
C ILE A 617 21.24 32.81 -13.48
N ALA A 618 19.91 32.77 -13.68
CA ALA A 618 19.08 33.96 -13.87
C ALA A 618 19.04 34.87 -12.63
N CYS A 619 18.97 34.29 -11.43
CA CYS A 619 19.05 35.01 -10.16
C CYS A 619 20.43 35.63 -9.92
N SER A 620 21.49 35.00 -10.44
CA SER A 620 22.87 35.51 -10.34
C SER A 620 23.22 36.56 -11.39
N LEU A 621 22.52 36.55 -12.53
CA LEU A 621 22.73 37.45 -13.67
C LEU A 621 21.44 38.20 -14.09
N PRO A 622 20.69 38.81 -13.16
CA PRO A 622 19.33 39.30 -13.44
C PRO A 622 19.33 40.46 -14.45
N THR A 623 20.37 41.29 -14.49
CA THR A 623 20.51 42.41 -15.42
C THR A 623 20.65 41.97 -16.87
N LEU A 624 21.26 40.81 -17.13
CA LEU A 624 21.47 40.28 -18.49
C LEU A 624 20.22 39.57 -19.03
N ILE A 625 19.43 38.94 -18.17
CA ILE A 625 18.29 38.10 -18.60
C ILE A 625 16.94 38.82 -18.54
N LYS A 626 16.76 39.82 -17.67
CA LYS A 626 15.45 40.44 -17.37
C LYS A 626 14.74 41.00 -18.60
N SER A 627 15.44 41.78 -19.44
CA SER A 627 14.86 42.41 -20.65
C SER A 627 14.29 41.34 -21.60
N HIS A 628 15.11 40.34 -21.94
CA HIS A 628 14.71 39.24 -22.82
C HIS A 628 13.51 38.44 -22.28
N LEU A 629 13.41 38.23 -20.96
CA LEU A 629 12.24 37.60 -20.34
C LEU A 629 10.99 38.48 -20.41
N ILE A 630 11.13 39.79 -20.18
CA ILE A 630 10.03 40.77 -20.30
C ILE A 630 9.47 40.80 -21.73
N ASP A 631 10.33 40.92 -22.73
CA ASP A 631 9.94 41.00 -24.15
C ASP A 631 9.29 39.69 -24.63
N SER A 632 9.75 38.55 -24.10
CA SER A 632 9.30 37.21 -24.49
C SER A 632 8.07 36.68 -23.73
N ILE A 633 7.51 37.44 -22.78
CA ILE A 633 6.41 36.98 -21.89
C ILE A 633 5.15 36.50 -22.65
N ASN A 634 4.94 36.99 -23.87
CA ASN A 634 3.81 36.63 -24.73
C ASN A 634 4.10 35.48 -25.72
N SER A 635 5.21 34.76 -25.57
CA SER A 635 5.63 33.66 -26.46
C SER A 635 4.50 32.69 -26.81
N ASN A 636 4.44 32.23 -28.06
CA ASN A 636 3.43 31.26 -28.49
C ASN A 636 3.61 29.88 -27.83
N ASN A 637 4.85 29.51 -27.47
CA ASN A 637 5.14 28.25 -26.80
C ASN A 637 4.67 28.29 -25.33
N HIS A 638 3.81 27.34 -24.95
CA HIS A 638 3.23 27.22 -23.61
C HIS A 638 4.27 27.01 -22.51
N GLN A 639 5.28 26.16 -22.74
CA GLN A 639 6.34 25.89 -21.77
C GLN A 639 7.24 27.11 -21.60
N THR A 640 7.58 27.79 -22.70
CA THR A 640 8.35 29.04 -22.67
C THR A 640 7.65 30.12 -21.84
N ARG A 641 6.33 30.33 -22.01
CA ARG A 641 5.58 31.27 -21.16
C ARG A 641 5.62 30.88 -19.68
N ALA A 642 5.41 29.59 -19.36
CA ALA A 642 5.43 29.11 -17.98
C ALA A 642 6.79 29.35 -17.32
N ASN A 643 7.88 28.99 -18.01
CA ASN A 643 9.25 29.20 -17.54
C ASN A 643 9.58 30.69 -17.40
N ILE A 644 9.18 31.55 -18.34
CA ILE A 644 9.39 33.00 -18.25
C ILE A 644 8.65 33.60 -17.05
N ILE A 645 7.36 33.27 -16.86
CA ILE A 645 6.57 33.75 -15.71
C ILE A 645 7.23 33.33 -14.38
N TYR A 646 7.70 32.07 -14.30
CA TYR A 646 8.43 31.55 -13.15
C TYR A 646 9.73 32.33 -12.89
N LEU A 647 10.58 32.50 -13.90
CA LEU A 647 11.88 33.17 -13.78
C LEU A 647 11.74 34.65 -13.45
N LEU A 648 10.77 35.37 -14.04
CA LEU A 648 10.45 36.76 -13.70
C LEU A 648 10.08 36.92 -12.22
N GLY A 649 9.38 35.92 -11.66
CA GLY A 649 9.13 35.78 -10.23
C GLY A 649 10.43 35.69 -9.44
N LYS A 650 11.26 34.68 -9.76
CA LYS A 650 12.51 34.38 -9.04
C LYS A 650 13.55 35.51 -9.05
N ILE A 651 13.72 36.19 -10.19
CA ILE A 651 14.60 37.38 -10.28
C ILE A 651 13.96 38.67 -9.73
N LYS A 652 12.74 38.58 -9.17
CA LYS A 652 11.98 39.68 -8.54
C LYS A 652 11.81 40.90 -9.45
N ALA A 653 11.48 40.67 -10.72
CA ALA A 653 11.32 41.71 -11.73
C ALA A 653 10.05 42.54 -11.51
N LYS A 654 10.11 43.55 -10.63
CA LYS A 654 9.00 44.49 -10.37
C LYS A 654 8.51 45.19 -11.63
N GLU A 655 9.40 45.47 -12.56
CA GLU A 655 9.09 46.09 -13.85
C GLU A 655 8.15 45.22 -14.72
N ALA A 656 8.11 43.91 -14.47
CA ALA A 656 7.22 42.98 -15.17
C ALA A 656 5.79 42.92 -14.58
N VAL A 657 5.52 43.54 -13.42
CA VAL A 657 4.21 43.45 -12.75
C VAL A 657 3.03 43.86 -13.65
N PRO A 658 3.06 44.98 -14.41
CA PRO A 658 1.96 45.35 -15.31
C PRO A 658 1.69 44.30 -16.40
N LEU A 659 2.76 43.66 -16.90
CA LEU A 659 2.67 42.61 -17.91
C LEU A 659 2.16 41.29 -17.31
N LEU A 660 2.57 40.95 -16.09
CA LEU A 660 2.06 39.80 -15.34
C LEU A 660 0.57 39.96 -14.99
N ILE A 661 0.10 41.16 -14.64
CA ILE A 661 -1.34 41.46 -14.46
C ILE A 661 -2.12 41.25 -15.78
N LYS A 662 -1.53 41.59 -16.93
CA LYS A 662 -2.12 41.29 -18.25
C LYS A 662 -2.11 39.78 -18.54
N ALA A 663 -1.02 39.09 -18.23
CA ALA A 663 -0.84 37.65 -18.43
C ALA A 663 -1.76 36.79 -17.54
N LEU A 664 -2.14 37.29 -16.35
CA LEU A 664 -3.13 36.69 -15.43
C LEU A 664 -4.54 36.61 -16.06
N LYS A 665 -4.86 37.55 -16.95
CA LYS A 665 -6.16 37.67 -17.64
C LYS A 665 -6.18 36.90 -18.97
N ASP A 666 -5.04 36.38 -19.42
CA ASP A 666 -4.91 35.58 -20.64
C ASP A 666 -5.22 34.10 -20.35
N LYS A 667 -6.26 33.58 -21.02
CA LYS A 667 -6.72 32.18 -20.90
C LYS A 667 -5.64 31.14 -21.28
N ARG A 668 -4.58 31.54 -21.98
CA ARG A 668 -3.45 30.66 -22.38
C ARG A 668 -2.48 30.36 -21.23
N ASN A 669 -2.66 30.99 -20.06
CA ASN A 669 -1.83 30.83 -18.87
C ASN A 669 -2.66 30.30 -17.69
N LYS A 670 -2.04 29.51 -16.80
CA LYS A 670 -2.71 29.05 -15.57
C LYS A 670 -2.53 30.11 -14.47
N PRO A 671 -3.61 30.67 -13.86
CA PRO A 671 -3.49 31.79 -12.91
C PRO A 671 -2.50 31.54 -11.77
N ARG A 672 -2.47 30.32 -11.21
CA ARG A 672 -1.51 29.88 -10.17
C ARG A 672 -0.04 30.20 -10.48
N TRP A 673 0.37 30.20 -11.75
CA TRP A 673 1.75 30.52 -12.14
C TRP A 673 2.08 32.00 -11.93
N ILE A 674 1.15 32.88 -12.30
CA ILE A 674 1.30 34.32 -12.11
C ILE A 674 1.18 34.68 -10.63
N LEU A 675 0.27 34.04 -9.89
CA LEU A 675 0.15 34.21 -8.44
C LEU A 675 1.48 33.83 -7.74
N ASN A 676 2.09 32.70 -8.11
CA ASN A 676 3.42 32.35 -7.62
C ASN A 676 4.47 33.43 -7.96
N ALA A 677 4.50 33.93 -9.20
CA ALA A 677 5.43 35.00 -9.59
C ALA A 677 5.22 36.28 -8.77
N PHE A 678 3.97 36.70 -8.50
CA PHE A 678 3.67 37.83 -7.62
C PHE A 678 4.17 37.61 -6.18
N SER A 679 4.06 36.39 -5.66
CA SER A 679 4.52 36.05 -4.30
C SER A 679 6.04 36.20 -4.13
N GLU A 680 6.81 35.90 -5.19
CA GLU A 680 8.27 36.02 -5.20
C GLU A 680 8.74 37.48 -5.42
N ILE A 681 8.02 38.24 -6.26
CA ILE A 681 8.31 39.66 -6.53
C ILE A 681 8.00 40.55 -5.31
N GLY A 682 6.94 40.24 -4.56
CA GLY A 682 6.58 40.97 -3.34
C GLY A 682 5.99 42.37 -3.56
N ASP A 683 5.42 42.64 -4.75
CA ASP A 683 4.82 43.95 -5.07
C ASP A 683 3.36 44.04 -4.60
N THR A 684 3.10 44.88 -3.59
CA THR A 684 1.77 45.03 -2.97
C THR A 684 0.73 45.73 -3.85
N SER A 685 1.10 46.27 -5.01
CA SER A 685 0.13 46.80 -5.99
C SER A 685 -0.78 45.71 -6.56
N VAL A 686 -0.33 44.46 -6.60
CA VAL A 686 -1.10 43.32 -7.14
C VAL A 686 -2.22 42.83 -6.22
N PHE A 687 -2.28 43.34 -4.98
CA PHE A 687 -3.21 42.90 -3.93
C PHE A 687 -4.65 42.69 -4.43
N TRP A 688 -5.24 43.71 -5.07
CA TRP A 688 -6.62 43.66 -5.55
C TRP A 688 -6.85 42.70 -6.73
N GLU A 689 -5.81 42.37 -7.51
CA GLU A 689 -5.90 41.33 -8.53
C GLU A 689 -5.84 39.93 -7.88
N VAL A 690 -4.98 39.71 -6.88
CA VAL A 690 -4.86 38.43 -6.15
C VAL A 690 -6.14 38.05 -5.41
N VAL A 691 -6.77 39.00 -4.71
CA VAL A 691 -8.01 38.76 -3.92
C VAL A 691 -9.13 38.12 -4.75
N LYS A 692 -9.22 38.43 -6.05
CA LYS A 692 -10.23 37.86 -6.97
C LYS A 692 -10.15 36.33 -7.10
N TYR A 693 -8.98 35.74 -6.82
CA TYR A 693 -8.71 34.32 -6.99
C TYR A 693 -8.95 33.48 -5.72
N LEU A 694 -9.33 34.10 -4.60
CA LEU A 694 -9.61 33.40 -3.33
C LEU A 694 -10.92 32.59 -3.29
N ASN A 695 -11.83 32.81 -4.23
CA ASN A 695 -13.17 32.20 -4.23
C ASN A 695 -13.52 31.49 -5.53
N ILE A 696 -12.53 31.20 -6.38
CA ILE A 696 -12.77 30.45 -7.63
C ILE A 696 -12.85 28.94 -7.37
N ALA A 697 -13.48 28.21 -8.30
CA ALA A 697 -13.67 26.76 -8.18
C ALA A 697 -12.34 25.97 -8.11
N ASP A 698 -11.32 26.38 -8.86
CA ASP A 698 -10.00 25.74 -8.89
C ASP A 698 -9.28 25.86 -7.54
N GLU A 699 -9.21 24.75 -6.80
CA GLU A 699 -8.57 24.66 -5.49
C GLU A 699 -7.08 25.05 -5.53
N PRO A 700 -6.23 24.54 -6.45
CA PRO A 700 -4.83 24.95 -6.53
C PRO A 700 -4.67 26.47 -6.63
N THR A 701 -5.49 27.15 -7.42
CA THR A 701 -5.42 28.61 -7.54
C THR A 701 -5.90 29.32 -6.27
N ARG A 702 -6.88 28.79 -5.51
CA ARG A 702 -7.22 29.32 -4.17
C ARG A 702 -6.04 29.23 -3.19
N ILE A 703 -5.33 28.10 -3.20
CA ILE A 703 -4.11 27.89 -2.39
C ILE A 703 -3.05 28.93 -2.75
N TYR A 704 -2.71 29.07 -4.03
CA TYR A 704 -1.72 30.05 -4.48
C TYR A 704 -2.15 31.51 -4.19
N ALA A 705 -3.45 31.83 -4.25
CA ALA A 705 -3.95 33.15 -3.88
C ALA A 705 -3.74 33.44 -2.38
N CYS A 706 -4.01 32.47 -1.50
CA CYS A 706 -3.73 32.60 -0.07
C CYS A 706 -2.22 32.78 0.20
N TYR A 707 -1.39 31.89 -0.36
CA TYR A 707 0.07 31.96 -0.25
C TYR A 707 0.64 33.30 -0.71
N THR A 708 0.16 33.83 -1.84
CA THR A 708 0.58 35.12 -2.38
C THR A 708 0.25 36.26 -1.42
N LEU A 709 -0.97 36.33 -0.88
CA LEU A 709 -1.33 37.36 0.10
C LEU A 709 -0.47 37.30 1.37
N GLY A 710 -0.12 36.09 1.82
CA GLY A 710 0.83 35.89 2.93
C GLY A 710 2.22 36.46 2.62
N LYS A 711 2.79 36.11 1.46
CA LYS A 711 4.12 36.60 1.05
C LYS A 711 4.18 38.11 0.77
N LEU A 712 3.06 38.72 0.33
CA LEU A 712 2.95 40.19 0.23
C LEU A 712 2.96 40.89 1.60
N LYS A 713 2.68 40.17 2.69
CA LYS A 713 2.59 40.67 4.08
C LYS A 713 1.67 41.90 4.23
N ASP A 714 0.68 42.02 3.35
CA ASP A 714 -0.21 43.17 3.27
C ASP A 714 -1.38 43.01 4.25
N LYS A 715 -1.50 43.93 5.21
CA LYS A 715 -2.55 43.91 6.24
C LYS A 715 -3.96 43.93 5.67
N ARG A 716 -4.17 44.47 4.45
CA ARG A 716 -5.47 44.43 3.75
C ARG A 716 -5.95 42.99 3.52
N GLY A 717 -5.05 42.00 3.48
CA GLY A 717 -5.35 40.59 3.26
C GLY A 717 -5.92 39.84 4.46
N ILE A 718 -5.81 40.36 5.69
CA ILE A 718 -6.11 39.63 6.93
C ILE A 718 -7.54 39.07 6.94
N ASN A 719 -8.55 39.92 6.75
CA ASN A 719 -9.96 39.49 6.78
C ASN A 719 -10.31 38.54 5.62
N TYR A 720 -9.67 38.70 4.46
CA TYR A 720 -9.84 37.77 3.34
C TYR A 720 -9.28 36.38 3.66
N LEU A 721 -8.10 36.30 4.26
CA LEU A 721 -7.50 35.02 4.67
C LEU A 721 -8.26 34.38 5.84
N ILE A 722 -8.76 35.17 6.80
CA ILE A 722 -9.62 34.65 7.88
C ILE A 722 -10.87 33.98 7.30
N SER A 723 -11.48 34.52 6.24
CA SER A 723 -12.62 33.86 5.56
C SER A 723 -12.25 32.48 4.96
N LYS A 724 -10.99 32.28 4.60
CA LYS A 724 -10.44 31.03 4.04
C LYS A 724 -10.10 29.98 5.10
N LEU A 725 -10.00 30.35 6.37
CA LEU A 725 -9.95 29.39 7.48
C LEU A 725 -11.26 28.56 7.61
N ASN A 726 -12.33 28.96 6.92
CA ASN A 726 -13.58 28.19 6.78
C ASN A 726 -13.82 27.74 5.32
N ASP A 727 -12.80 27.63 4.47
CA ASP A 727 -12.94 26.97 3.16
C ASP A 727 -13.29 25.49 3.36
N PRO A 728 -14.16 24.86 2.54
CA PRO A 728 -14.48 23.44 2.69
C PRO A 728 -13.25 22.54 2.52
N ILE A 729 -12.27 22.94 1.72
CA ILE A 729 -11.07 22.13 1.46
C ILE A 729 -9.97 22.44 2.48
N PHE A 730 -9.40 21.39 3.08
CA PHE A 730 -8.39 21.47 4.14
C PHE A 730 -7.09 22.16 3.71
N THR A 731 -6.60 21.88 2.50
CA THR A 731 -5.39 22.47 1.90
C THR A 731 -5.50 24.00 1.79
N VAL A 732 -6.68 24.51 1.44
CA VAL A 732 -6.96 25.96 1.37
C VAL A 732 -6.98 26.57 2.78
N ARG A 733 -7.59 25.90 3.76
CA ARG A 733 -7.54 26.34 5.18
C ARG A 733 -6.10 26.44 5.66
N GLN A 734 -5.28 25.41 5.44
CA GLN A 734 -3.86 25.40 5.83
C GLN A 734 -3.07 26.53 5.16
N SER A 735 -3.27 26.75 3.86
CA SER A 735 -2.61 27.86 3.14
C SER A 735 -2.97 29.22 3.73
N ALA A 736 -4.22 29.40 4.19
CA ALA A 736 -4.64 30.60 4.89
C ALA A 736 -4.05 30.71 6.31
N GLU A 737 -3.96 29.62 7.09
CA GLU A 737 -3.27 29.59 8.40
C GLU A 737 -1.80 30.04 8.25
N ILE A 738 -1.09 29.50 7.25
CA ILE A 738 0.30 29.86 6.94
C ILE A 738 0.38 31.34 6.50
N ALA A 739 -0.48 31.77 5.57
CA ALA A 739 -0.46 33.14 5.06
C ALA A 739 -0.73 34.20 6.14
N LEU A 740 -1.62 33.92 7.10
CA LEU A 740 -1.86 34.77 8.26
C LEU A 740 -0.65 34.80 9.20
N SER A 741 0.02 33.66 9.42
CA SER A 741 1.26 33.62 10.20
C SER A 741 2.43 34.36 9.53
N GLU A 742 2.46 34.45 8.20
CA GLU A 742 3.45 35.24 7.44
C GLU A 742 3.20 36.76 7.53
N ILE A 743 1.94 37.19 7.62
CA ILE A 743 1.59 38.58 7.97
C ILE A 743 1.97 38.89 9.44
N GLY A 744 1.94 37.88 10.30
CA GLY A 744 2.47 37.95 11.66
C GLY A 744 1.58 38.74 12.62
N VAL A 745 2.22 39.41 13.59
CA VAL A 745 1.57 40.12 14.71
C VAL A 745 0.39 41.01 14.30
N SER A 746 0.46 41.64 13.12
CA SER A 746 -0.62 42.51 12.61
C SER A 746 -1.96 41.78 12.36
N ALA A 747 -1.96 40.45 12.25
CA ALA A 747 -3.19 39.66 12.12
C ALA A 747 -3.89 39.36 13.46
N LEU A 748 -3.19 39.48 14.60
CA LEU A 748 -3.69 39.00 15.90
C LEU A 748 -5.01 39.62 16.33
N ALA A 749 -5.16 40.95 16.25
CA ALA A 749 -6.39 41.62 16.67
C ALA A 749 -7.64 41.04 15.96
N SER A 750 -7.57 40.87 14.63
CA SER A 750 -8.67 40.29 13.84
C SER A 750 -8.85 38.79 14.10
N LEU A 751 -7.78 38.03 14.34
CA LEU A 751 -7.87 36.61 14.70
C LEU A 751 -8.58 36.42 16.05
N ILE A 752 -8.21 37.22 17.05
CA ILE A 752 -8.78 37.20 18.40
C ILE A 752 -10.25 37.65 18.37
N GLU A 753 -10.58 38.70 17.61
CA GLU A 753 -11.96 39.14 17.42
C GLU A 753 -12.83 38.04 16.80
N ASN A 754 -12.37 37.42 15.70
CA ASN A 754 -13.11 36.34 15.04
C ASN A 754 -13.25 35.10 15.93
N LEU A 755 -12.25 34.80 16.77
CA LEU A 755 -12.30 33.69 17.73
C LEU A 755 -13.35 33.92 18.82
N LYS A 756 -13.45 35.16 19.33
CA LYS A 756 -14.46 35.57 20.31
C LYS A 756 -15.89 35.53 19.72
N GLN A 757 -16.06 35.83 18.43
CA GLN A 757 -17.38 35.89 17.77
C GLN A 757 -17.87 34.54 17.20
N THR A 758 -16.98 33.65 16.74
CA THR A 758 -17.38 32.44 16.01
C THR A 758 -17.98 31.35 16.91
N LYS A 759 -19.05 30.70 16.43
CA LYS A 759 -19.61 29.48 17.02
C LYS A 759 -19.12 28.19 16.37
N LYS A 760 -18.39 28.27 15.23
CA LYS A 760 -17.94 27.09 14.47
C LYS A 760 -16.65 26.51 15.05
N GLU A 761 -16.68 25.29 15.57
CA GLU A 761 -15.53 24.66 16.21
C GLU A 761 -14.31 24.48 15.29
N GLY A 762 -14.52 24.02 14.05
CA GLY A 762 -13.42 23.88 13.08
C GLY A 762 -12.70 25.21 12.79
N LEU A 763 -13.45 26.32 12.75
CA LEU A 763 -12.88 27.66 12.60
C LEU A 763 -12.16 28.11 13.88
N LYS A 764 -12.68 27.80 15.08
CA LYS A 764 -11.96 28.05 16.35
C LYS A 764 -10.60 27.34 16.38
N ALA A 765 -10.54 26.08 15.95
CA ALA A 765 -9.29 25.31 15.89
C ALA A 765 -8.27 25.95 14.93
N SER A 766 -8.70 26.36 13.73
CA SER A 766 -7.83 27.06 12.77
C SER A 766 -7.37 28.43 13.27
N LEU A 767 -8.23 29.19 13.95
CA LEU A 767 -7.87 30.48 14.55
C LEU A 767 -6.84 30.31 15.68
N LEU A 768 -7.05 29.35 16.59
CA LEU A 768 -6.09 29.03 17.66
C LEU A 768 -4.74 28.57 17.11
N ARG A 769 -4.71 27.65 16.13
CA ARG A 769 -3.46 27.26 15.45
C ARG A 769 -2.73 28.43 14.80
N THR A 770 -3.49 29.33 14.16
CA THR A 770 -2.91 30.53 13.52
C THR A 770 -2.32 31.49 14.54
N ILE A 771 -3.01 31.71 15.68
CA ILE A 771 -2.50 32.51 16.79
C ILE A 771 -1.20 31.90 17.33
N ASN A 772 -1.17 30.59 17.61
CA ASN A 772 0.03 29.90 18.10
C ASN A 772 1.23 30.08 17.15
N ARG A 773 1.03 29.97 15.83
CA ARG A 773 2.08 30.22 14.80
C ARG A 773 2.65 31.65 14.82
N ILE A 774 1.95 32.62 15.41
CA ILE A 774 2.38 34.01 15.52
C ILE A 774 3.08 34.30 16.86
N ILE A 775 2.85 33.50 17.92
CA ILE A 775 3.43 33.74 19.25
C ILE A 775 4.96 33.88 19.25
N PRO A 776 5.74 33.06 18.51
CA PRO A 776 7.20 33.23 18.43
C PRO A 776 7.67 34.56 17.81
N GLN A 777 6.75 35.34 17.20
CA GLN A 777 7.03 36.64 16.59
C GLN A 777 6.74 37.82 17.55
N LEU A 778 6.19 37.55 18.74
CA LEU A 778 5.84 38.57 19.74
C LEU A 778 7.06 39.00 20.56
N ASP A 779 7.70 40.08 20.12
CA ASP A 779 8.80 40.76 20.82
C ASP A 779 8.34 41.22 22.21
N THR A 780 9.11 40.86 23.25
CA THR A 780 8.78 41.07 24.66
C THR A 780 8.69 42.54 25.07
N LEU A 781 9.31 43.45 24.32
CA LEU A 781 9.31 44.89 24.58
C LEU A 781 8.35 45.64 23.64
N LYS A 782 8.26 45.23 22.38
CA LYS A 782 7.46 45.93 21.35
C LYS A 782 6.01 45.49 21.28
N ASN A 783 5.67 44.26 21.69
CA ASN A 783 4.33 43.68 21.57
C ASN A 783 3.78 43.20 22.91
N LEU A 784 4.12 43.92 24.00
CA LEU A 784 3.73 43.57 25.37
C LEU A 784 2.20 43.47 25.53
N SER A 785 1.45 44.39 24.92
CA SER A 785 -0.03 44.39 24.92
C SER A 785 -0.61 43.12 24.30
N GLU A 786 -0.16 42.77 23.10
CA GLU A 786 -0.61 41.61 22.34
C GLU A 786 -0.17 40.30 23.01
N ARG A 787 1.04 40.28 23.59
CA ARG A 787 1.55 39.15 24.38
C ARG A 787 0.68 38.88 25.62
N VAL A 788 0.26 39.93 26.33
CA VAL A 788 -0.67 39.81 27.47
C VAL A 788 -2.07 39.39 27.01
N GLU A 789 -2.62 39.95 25.92
CA GLU A 789 -3.94 39.56 25.44
C GLU A 789 -3.98 38.09 24.99
N VAL A 790 -2.99 37.64 24.19
CA VAL A 790 -2.92 36.24 23.73
C VAL A 790 -2.71 35.28 24.90
N LYS A 791 -1.88 35.64 25.89
CA LYS A 791 -1.68 34.82 27.10
C LYS A 791 -2.99 34.65 27.87
N ASN A 792 -3.71 35.74 28.17
CA ASN A 792 -4.99 35.71 28.87
C ASN A 792 -6.07 34.94 28.10
N LEU A 793 -6.08 35.08 26.77
CA LEU A 793 -6.96 34.32 25.88
C LEU A 793 -6.69 32.81 25.99
N LEU A 794 -5.45 32.36 25.87
CA LEU A 794 -5.11 30.94 25.93
C LEU A 794 -5.33 30.35 27.33
N LEU A 795 -5.07 31.11 28.40
CA LEU A 795 -5.42 30.71 29.76
C LEU A 795 -6.92 30.39 29.90
N SER A 796 -7.81 31.13 29.22
CA SER A 796 -9.26 30.84 29.23
C SER A 796 -9.66 29.52 28.56
N TYR A 797 -8.76 28.90 27.78
CA TYR A 797 -8.99 27.61 27.12
C TYR A 797 -8.36 26.41 27.86
N LEU A 798 -7.59 26.61 28.94
CA LEU A 798 -7.01 25.50 29.73
C LEU A 798 -8.05 24.61 30.43
N ASP A 799 -9.22 25.15 30.74
CA ASP A 799 -10.33 24.43 31.37
C ASP A 799 -11.47 24.13 30.38
N ASN A 800 -11.19 24.18 29.07
CA ASN A 800 -12.20 23.92 28.04
C ASN A 800 -12.55 22.43 27.94
N GLU A 801 -13.84 22.11 27.79
CA GLU A 801 -14.33 20.72 27.59
C GLU A 801 -13.81 20.11 26.28
N ASN A 802 -13.60 20.92 25.24
CA ASN A 802 -13.09 20.43 23.96
C ASN A 802 -11.57 20.24 24.05
N LEU A 803 -11.13 18.98 24.06
CA LEU A 803 -9.73 18.58 24.23
C LEU A 803 -8.80 19.17 23.17
N VAL A 804 -9.29 19.44 21.95
CA VAL A 804 -8.48 20.07 20.89
C VAL A 804 -8.15 21.52 21.28
N PHE A 805 -9.11 22.28 21.80
CA PHE A 805 -8.86 23.66 22.22
C PHE A 805 -7.98 23.70 23.47
N LYS A 806 -8.18 22.76 24.42
CA LYS A 806 -7.32 22.63 25.60
C LYS A 806 -5.87 22.30 25.21
N SER A 807 -5.66 21.35 24.31
CA SER A 807 -4.35 20.97 23.79
C SER A 807 -3.64 22.13 23.07
N LEU A 808 -4.37 22.86 22.20
CA LEU A 808 -3.83 24.06 21.52
C LEU A 808 -3.55 25.22 22.48
N ALA A 809 -4.28 25.32 23.60
CA ALA A 809 -4.01 26.32 24.62
C ALA A 809 -2.70 26.05 25.36
N ILE A 810 -2.42 24.79 25.67
CA ILE A 810 -1.16 24.35 26.28
C ILE A 810 0.02 24.61 25.34
N ASP A 811 -0.11 24.28 24.05
CA ASP A 811 0.89 24.62 23.02
C ASP A 811 1.15 26.12 22.94
N GLY A 812 0.08 26.92 22.84
CA GLY A 812 0.22 28.37 22.70
C GLY A 812 0.89 29.01 23.92
N LEU A 813 0.63 28.46 25.11
CA LEU A 813 1.25 28.92 26.34
C LEU A 813 2.73 28.54 26.45
N SER A 814 3.14 27.34 25.98
CA SER A 814 4.55 26.94 25.99
C SER A 814 5.43 27.87 25.14
N LEU A 815 4.91 28.33 24.00
CA LEU A 815 5.64 29.21 23.06
C LEU A 815 6.04 30.58 23.62
N PHE A 816 5.53 30.98 24.79
CA PHE A 816 6.01 32.18 25.48
C PHE A 816 7.35 31.98 26.23
N ASN A 817 7.69 30.75 26.61
CA ASN A 817 8.87 30.40 27.41
C ASN A 817 9.04 31.25 28.70
N GLU A 818 8.04 31.18 29.59
CA GLU A 818 8.03 31.95 30.85
C GLU A 818 7.80 31.07 32.09
N LYS A 819 8.57 31.30 33.16
CA LYS A 819 8.48 30.57 34.44
C LYS A 819 7.09 30.66 35.09
N GLU A 820 6.37 31.77 34.93
CA GLU A 820 5.00 31.91 35.45
C GLU A 820 4.06 30.89 34.80
N ILE A 821 4.17 30.71 33.48
CA ILE A 821 3.35 29.76 32.72
C ILE A 821 3.69 28.32 33.12
N LYS A 822 4.98 27.99 33.31
CA LYS A 822 5.41 26.69 33.84
C LYS A 822 4.69 26.38 35.16
N GLU A 823 4.67 27.31 36.10
CA GLU A 823 4.00 27.10 37.40
C GLU A 823 2.46 27.04 37.29
N ILE A 824 1.83 27.75 36.33
CA ILE A 824 0.40 27.63 36.05
C ILE A 824 0.07 26.24 35.50
N LEU A 825 0.78 25.78 34.47
CA LEU A 825 0.55 24.47 33.84
C LEU A 825 0.87 23.32 34.81
N LYS A 826 1.94 23.45 35.61
CA LYS A 826 2.31 22.48 36.65
C LYS A 826 1.21 22.31 37.70
N LYS A 827 0.50 23.38 38.08
CA LYS A 827 -0.65 23.32 39.00
C LYS A 827 -1.88 22.61 38.41
N LYS A 828 -1.97 22.44 37.09
CA LYS A 828 -3.05 21.66 36.44
C LYS A 828 -2.80 20.15 36.48
N ILE A 829 -1.53 19.71 36.47
CA ILE A 829 -1.15 18.28 36.41
C ILE A 829 -1.89 17.40 37.44
N PRO A 830 -2.05 17.77 38.74
CA PRO A 830 -2.73 16.90 39.72
C PRO A 830 -4.24 16.77 39.53
N PHE A 831 -4.86 17.61 38.70
CA PHE A 831 -6.32 17.68 38.52
C PHE A 831 -6.77 17.25 37.12
N GLU A 832 -5.85 17.17 36.16
CA GLU A 832 -6.16 16.72 34.81
C GLU A 832 -6.33 15.19 34.77
N LYS A 833 -7.48 14.75 34.26
CA LYS A 833 -7.88 13.34 34.19
C LYS A 833 -7.70 12.74 32.81
N GLU A 834 -7.66 13.59 31.77
CA GLU A 834 -7.53 13.17 30.38
C GLU A 834 -6.07 12.78 30.07
N PRO A 835 -5.74 11.51 29.78
CA PRO A 835 -4.35 11.04 29.71
C PRO A 835 -3.50 11.78 28.68
N LEU A 836 -4.07 12.11 27.52
CA LEU A 836 -3.40 12.85 26.45
C LEU A 836 -3.02 14.28 26.89
N ILE A 837 -3.91 14.96 27.60
CA ILE A 837 -3.66 16.30 28.12
C ILE A 837 -2.67 16.24 29.30
N LEU A 838 -2.78 15.22 30.16
CA LEU A 838 -1.88 15.01 31.28
C LEU A 838 -0.43 14.74 30.82
N ARG A 839 -0.22 13.92 29.77
CA ARG A 839 1.09 13.71 29.14
C ARG A 839 1.66 15.05 28.65
N LYS A 840 0.86 15.79 27.87
CA LYS A 840 1.23 17.07 27.27
C LYS A 840 1.54 18.17 28.29
N LEU A 841 0.79 18.24 29.40
CA LEU A 841 1.09 19.16 30.51
C LEU A 841 2.43 18.82 31.17
N LYS A 842 2.75 17.53 31.37
CA LYS A 842 4.04 17.10 31.95
C LYS A 842 5.21 17.40 31.03
N GLU A 843 5.05 17.15 29.73
CA GLU A 843 6.00 17.44 28.66
C GLU A 843 6.35 18.94 28.61
N VAL A 844 5.34 19.80 28.42
CA VAL A 844 5.53 21.26 28.37
C VAL A 844 6.11 21.83 29.67
N VAL A 845 5.76 21.28 30.84
CA VAL A 845 6.32 21.70 32.14
C VAL A 845 7.76 21.19 32.35
N ARG A 846 8.22 20.19 31.58
CA ARG A 846 9.61 19.72 31.55
C ARG A 846 10.46 20.58 30.61
N GLU A 847 9.91 21.05 29.50
CA GLU A 847 10.58 21.87 28.48
C GLU A 847 10.73 23.36 28.88
N LEU A 848 9.69 23.95 29.46
CA LEU A 848 9.73 25.25 30.16
C LEU A 848 10.59 25.15 31.42
#